data_AF-A0A812QW98-F1
#
_entry.id   AF-A0A812QW98-F1
#
_cell.length_a   1.000
_cell.length_b   1.000
_cell.length_c   1.000
_cell.angle_alpha   90.00
_cell.angle_beta   90.00
_cell.angle_gamma   90.00
#
_symmetry.space_group_name_H-M   'P 1'
#
loop_
_entity.id
_entity.type
_entity.pdbx_description
1 polymer ?
#
loop_
_entity_poly.entity_id
_entity_poly.type
_entity_poly.pdbx_seq_one_letter_code
_entity_poly.pdbx_strand_id
1 'polypeptide(L)'
;MPPDSRRLLQKDGATSLRFLDLSGVSMSMRTLRLFCEAVEAHPSLSTLKLSNTGLGGAIDIKPCLAQVLRNRSLQVLDLGWNCFPAEELNFLGELIAKNRTVRHLGLANCASSSQKNHSISPCVYFLEQLVHGTLLSSLDISMNRLDFRGALIIEDALEQSRKLTKLTMSHNPLGVMGLRCLLRLLARPHSGLVAFDIENCFKGEILASVEGIQVFTYTNPGGHYSLDLERPYHRSLLRTLYKVGERFQLKPADTFSNVLFNPGAFALPSQRDASGVWPVPTSGHLEVSFSIEKAMQQAVRGVAEDNFGEVLVRYNEVMRFTPHFRKLIPLLAQWRLLDGHEQEQLAMLAALSRDFIFTATHLRQLCASRSMVGTTVARLLPTLVGGKFSRSMVLRCVDNLSEFVKMLTLCKEYLLFNPDSPTGHYKLDLGNPAAAYVAQALALLDRWESGIAKRKEVPDISEDGDYSCVRNCRYAHQSLRSWGLQSFDEWVLPEKEILELDYVTHLRPDCHGEVMPGATFTRFLTILQQAECDGPTQIKVTRNLAHYINLTSVQMRQLLGAYRTSELREEALVTTFFRIVDIHNEKVFRVRYEEQSELDSLRQRLGYCTFFTYIQPEQVTYDFDFAKYDQRLAANLFFGLANAEKRDNISNFRYTLPDGTVDKLEQGVPRSWDQFARMPKEGVFHFTYKCSPQDRRFALRKSLLFQYGKWKVDVAEGEVNWWAAAAEAPEDVLEFLFWMRAKFQDTQKAFEAFDGSDGNGLLGLREFEEGMKQLKCQKFRGRDEKQRWTAIFRFLDPSGEGQVSKDEFLTLDNFWAEVEFSIKEFLDWSNRKYGKDLRTLWNALDEDESGGIQRYEWESVLDKVGYFGPSGPIFSYVDEDDGGTISWNEFQLLRRFQESI
;
A
#
# COMPACT_ATOMS: atom_id res chain seq x y z
N MET A 1 -19.72 65.49 -34.33
CA MET A 1 -18.76 64.41 -34.66
C MET A 1 -17.71 64.98 -35.59
N PRO A 2 -16.39 64.78 -35.38
CA PRO A 2 -15.40 65.21 -36.35
C PRO A 2 -15.48 64.31 -37.60
N PRO A 3 -15.27 64.83 -38.82
CA PRO A 3 -15.42 64.10 -40.08
C PRO A 3 -14.36 63.01 -40.36
N ASP A 4 -13.31 62.89 -39.54
CA ASP A 4 -12.09 62.15 -39.87
C ASP A 4 -12.05 60.67 -39.43
N SER A 5 -12.99 60.20 -38.60
CA SER A 5 -12.93 58.83 -38.06
C SER A 5 -13.32 57.72 -39.05
N ARG A 6 -13.86 58.07 -40.22
CA ARG A 6 -14.32 57.12 -41.25
C ARG A 6 -13.37 56.96 -42.43
N ARG A 7 -12.11 57.42 -42.38
CA ARG A 7 -11.18 57.33 -43.53
C ARG A 7 -10.95 55.90 -44.03
N LEU A 8 -10.97 54.89 -43.14
CA LEU A 8 -10.95 53.46 -43.50
C LEU A 8 -12.19 53.00 -44.30
N LEU A 9 -13.31 53.70 -44.14
CA LEU A 9 -14.64 53.34 -44.66
C LEU A 9 -15.12 54.29 -45.77
N GLN A 10 -14.31 55.28 -46.17
CA GLN A 10 -14.61 56.19 -47.29
C GLN A 10 -14.42 55.47 -48.64
N LYS A 11 -14.95 56.07 -49.72
CA LYS A 11 -14.91 55.50 -51.08
C LYS A 11 -13.47 55.26 -51.59
N ASP A 12 -12.52 56.09 -51.14
CA ASP A 12 -11.07 55.96 -51.38
C ASP A 12 -10.32 55.29 -50.21
N GLY A 13 -11.05 54.78 -49.22
CA GLY A 13 -10.53 54.07 -48.06
C GLY A 13 -10.24 52.60 -48.36
N ALA A 14 -9.54 51.91 -47.45
CA ALA A 14 -9.16 50.50 -47.60
C ALA A 14 -10.34 49.52 -47.37
N THR A 15 -11.51 49.79 -47.95
CA THR A 15 -12.77 49.04 -47.75
C THR A 15 -12.72 47.57 -48.18
N SER A 16 -11.72 47.19 -48.99
CA SER A 16 -11.45 45.81 -49.41
C SER A 16 -10.36 45.12 -48.56
N LEU A 17 -9.84 45.78 -47.53
CA LEU A 17 -8.81 45.24 -46.65
C LEU A 17 -9.32 43.97 -45.97
N ARG A 18 -8.52 42.90 -46.04
CA ARG A 18 -8.82 41.61 -45.41
C ARG A 18 -7.89 41.30 -44.25
N PHE A 19 -6.65 41.75 -44.33
CA PHE A 19 -5.61 41.50 -43.35
C PHE A 19 -5.05 42.84 -42.88
N LEU A 20 -5.06 43.06 -41.57
CA LEU A 20 -4.45 44.21 -40.93
C LEU A 20 -3.60 43.73 -39.75
N ASP A 21 -2.32 44.08 -39.76
CA ASP A 21 -1.39 43.82 -38.67
C ASP A 21 -0.83 45.15 -38.16
N LEU A 22 -1.16 45.46 -36.91
CA LEU A 22 -0.65 46.63 -36.19
C LEU A 22 0.15 46.20 -34.95
N SER A 23 0.71 44.99 -34.98
CA SER A 23 1.45 44.48 -33.83
C SER A 23 2.66 45.36 -33.50
N GLY A 24 2.88 45.68 -32.23
CA GLY A 24 3.93 46.59 -31.76
C GLY A 24 3.60 48.07 -31.93
N VAL A 25 2.44 48.43 -32.49
CA VAL A 25 2.05 49.84 -32.69
C VAL A 25 1.24 50.32 -31.48
N SER A 26 1.86 51.15 -30.64
CA SER A 26 1.17 51.81 -29.53
C SER A 26 0.17 52.84 -30.05
N MET A 27 -1.08 52.75 -29.60
CA MET A 27 -2.16 53.66 -29.99
C MET A 27 -2.56 54.56 -28.82
N SER A 28 -2.73 55.86 -29.08
CA SER A 28 -3.36 56.75 -28.12
C SER A 28 -4.82 56.33 -27.87
N MET A 29 -5.36 56.61 -26.68
CA MET A 29 -6.76 56.30 -26.34
C MET A 29 -7.76 56.85 -27.37
N ARG A 30 -7.53 58.07 -27.85
CA ARG A 30 -8.38 58.70 -28.88
C ARG A 30 -8.32 57.93 -30.19
N THR A 31 -7.11 57.54 -30.62
CA THR A 31 -6.91 56.77 -31.85
C THR A 31 -7.55 55.40 -31.74
N LEU A 32 -7.39 54.72 -30.60
CA LEU A 32 -7.93 53.39 -30.35
C LEU A 32 -9.46 53.36 -30.46
N ARG A 33 -10.16 54.32 -29.85
CA ARG A 33 -11.64 54.40 -29.94
C ARG A 33 -12.11 54.55 -31.39
N LEU A 34 -11.50 55.48 -32.13
CA LEU A 34 -11.85 55.69 -33.55
C LEU A 34 -11.52 54.47 -34.41
N PHE A 35 -10.43 53.78 -34.10
CA PHE A 35 -10.03 52.56 -34.76
C PHE A 35 -11.02 51.43 -34.53
N CYS A 36 -11.45 51.18 -33.29
CA CYS A 36 -12.42 50.14 -32.96
C CYS A 36 -13.79 50.40 -33.60
N GLU A 37 -14.25 51.66 -33.65
CA GLU A 37 -15.45 52.05 -34.41
C GLU A 37 -15.31 51.75 -35.91
N ALA A 38 -14.15 52.04 -36.51
CA ALA A 38 -13.90 51.74 -37.91
C ALA A 38 -13.85 50.23 -38.18
N VAL A 39 -13.25 49.45 -37.27
CA VAL A 39 -13.22 47.97 -37.34
C VAL A 39 -14.61 47.39 -37.22
N GLU A 40 -15.45 47.84 -36.29
CA GLU A 40 -16.83 47.33 -36.11
C GLU A 40 -17.63 47.38 -37.42
N ALA A 41 -17.49 48.48 -38.18
CA ALA A 41 -18.20 48.69 -39.44
C ALA A 41 -17.47 48.18 -40.70
N HIS A 42 -16.25 47.64 -40.58
CA HIS A 42 -15.46 47.23 -41.74
C HIS A 42 -16.07 46.00 -42.45
N PRO A 43 -16.38 46.07 -43.76
CA PRO A 43 -17.19 45.04 -44.43
C PRO A 43 -16.44 43.74 -44.76
N SER A 44 -15.12 43.80 -44.96
CA SER A 44 -14.32 42.67 -45.47
C SER A 44 -13.15 42.24 -44.59
N LEU A 45 -12.96 42.85 -43.40
CA LEU A 45 -11.78 42.59 -42.58
C LEU A 45 -11.90 41.19 -41.97
N SER A 46 -11.02 40.26 -42.37
CA SER A 46 -11.03 38.87 -41.91
C SER A 46 -9.98 38.59 -40.84
N THR A 47 -8.85 39.30 -40.88
CA THR A 47 -7.73 39.11 -39.97
C THR A 47 -7.28 40.44 -39.39
N LEU A 48 -7.24 40.50 -38.07
CA LEU A 48 -6.79 41.66 -37.32
C LEU A 48 -5.77 41.22 -36.26
N LYS A 49 -4.56 41.79 -36.32
CA LYS A 49 -3.54 41.57 -35.31
C LYS A 49 -3.20 42.88 -34.60
N LEU A 50 -3.33 42.84 -33.28
CA LEU A 50 -3.12 43.96 -32.36
C LEU A 50 -2.16 43.54 -31.23
N SER A 51 -1.24 42.63 -31.51
CA SER A 51 -0.31 42.12 -30.49
C SER A 51 0.62 43.23 -30.01
N ASN A 52 0.89 43.33 -28.70
CA ASN A 52 1.79 44.34 -28.13
C ASN A 52 1.41 45.79 -28.53
N THR A 53 0.14 46.17 -28.40
CA THR A 53 -0.36 47.52 -28.73
C THR A 53 -0.72 48.33 -27.48
N GLY A 54 -0.52 47.76 -26.29
CA GLY A 54 -0.77 48.41 -25.00
C GLY A 54 -2.25 48.37 -24.56
N LEU A 55 -3.06 47.49 -25.15
CA LEU A 55 -4.52 47.47 -24.94
C LEU A 55 -4.94 47.22 -23.49
N GLY A 56 -4.23 46.37 -22.73
CA GLY A 56 -4.62 46.04 -21.36
C GLY A 56 -4.38 47.16 -20.34
N GLY A 57 -3.63 48.21 -20.70
CA GLY A 57 -3.49 49.42 -19.88
C GLY A 57 -4.50 50.52 -20.20
N ALA A 58 -5.40 50.31 -21.17
CA ALA A 58 -6.34 51.32 -21.63
C ALA A 58 -7.60 51.40 -20.75
N ILE A 59 -7.96 52.61 -20.29
CA ILE A 59 -9.12 52.86 -19.40
C ILE A 59 -10.46 52.45 -20.06
N ASP A 60 -10.59 52.62 -21.37
CA ASP A 60 -11.81 52.31 -22.16
C ASP A 60 -11.67 51.00 -22.99
N ILE A 61 -10.91 50.01 -22.51
CA ILE A 61 -10.66 48.78 -23.26
C ILE A 61 -11.92 47.92 -23.47
N LYS A 62 -12.82 47.82 -22.49
CA LYS A 62 -14.05 47.01 -22.57
C LYS A 62 -14.92 47.44 -23.79
N PRO A 63 -15.27 48.74 -23.97
CA PRO A 63 -15.93 49.20 -25.20
C PRO A 63 -15.19 48.82 -26.49
N CYS A 64 -13.87 48.98 -26.52
CA CYS A 64 -13.05 48.70 -27.70
C CYS A 64 -13.12 47.21 -28.11
N LEU A 65 -12.98 46.30 -27.14
CA LEU A 65 -13.11 44.85 -27.37
C LEU A 65 -14.51 44.48 -27.87
N ALA A 66 -15.55 45.09 -27.31
CA ALA A 66 -16.94 44.86 -27.74
C ALA A 66 -17.16 45.28 -29.20
N GLN A 67 -16.62 46.43 -29.61
CA GLN A 67 -16.72 46.91 -30.99
C GLN A 67 -15.98 46.01 -31.98
N VAL A 68 -14.74 45.62 -31.66
CA VAL A 68 -13.95 44.71 -32.50
C VAL A 68 -14.66 43.36 -32.68
N LEU A 69 -15.23 42.79 -31.61
CA LEU A 69 -15.92 41.49 -31.64
C LEU A 69 -17.34 41.54 -32.21
N ARG A 70 -17.90 42.73 -32.48
CA ARG A 70 -19.15 42.91 -33.25
C ARG A 70 -18.92 42.92 -34.75
N ASN A 71 -17.68 43.02 -35.22
CA ASN A 71 -17.37 42.92 -36.63
C ASN A 71 -17.88 41.57 -37.20
N ARG A 72 -18.59 41.65 -38.33
CA ARG A 72 -19.28 40.49 -38.93
C ARG A 72 -18.42 39.65 -39.87
N SER A 73 -17.26 40.16 -40.31
CA SER A 73 -16.33 39.48 -41.22
C SER A 73 -15.09 38.90 -40.53
N LEU A 74 -14.79 39.33 -39.30
CA LEU A 74 -13.56 39.01 -38.60
C LEU A 74 -13.53 37.54 -38.17
N GLN A 75 -12.50 36.83 -38.61
CA GLN A 75 -12.28 35.40 -38.35
C GLN A 75 -11.02 35.13 -37.52
N VAL A 76 -10.00 35.98 -37.66
CA VAL A 76 -8.71 35.84 -36.95
C VAL A 76 -8.47 37.12 -36.15
N LEU A 77 -8.33 36.98 -34.84
CA LEU A 77 -8.01 38.07 -33.93
C LEU A 77 -6.80 37.71 -33.08
N ASP A 78 -5.74 38.51 -33.14
CA ASP A 78 -4.57 38.36 -32.28
C ASP A 78 -4.47 39.56 -31.34
N LEU A 79 -4.56 39.29 -30.04
CA LEU A 79 -4.48 40.26 -28.96
C LEU A 79 -3.27 40.00 -28.06
N GLY A 80 -2.28 39.21 -28.53
CA GLY A 80 -1.08 38.85 -27.77
C GLY A 80 -0.38 40.03 -27.08
N TRP A 81 0.37 39.78 -26.01
CA TRP A 81 1.27 40.76 -25.39
C TRP A 81 0.61 42.07 -24.95
N ASN A 82 -0.68 42.04 -24.60
CA ASN A 82 -1.42 43.24 -24.19
C ASN A 82 -1.69 43.36 -22.69
N CYS A 83 -1.22 42.44 -21.85
CA CYS A 83 -1.24 42.55 -20.37
C CYS A 83 -2.60 42.94 -19.75
N PHE A 84 -3.68 42.26 -20.12
CA PHE A 84 -5.02 42.45 -19.58
C PHE A 84 -5.14 41.98 -18.11
N PRO A 85 -5.80 42.77 -17.23
CA PRO A 85 -6.21 42.30 -15.91
C PRO A 85 -7.37 41.28 -15.97
N ALA A 86 -7.70 40.71 -14.80
CA ALA A 86 -8.68 39.63 -14.68
C ALA A 86 -10.10 40.03 -15.13
N GLU A 87 -10.54 41.25 -14.80
CA GLU A 87 -11.87 41.74 -15.18
C GLU A 87 -12.02 41.87 -16.71
N GLU A 88 -10.99 42.38 -17.38
CA GLU A 88 -10.96 42.55 -18.83
C GLU A 88 -10.94 41.19 -19.54
N LEU A 89 -10.19 40.22 -19.01
CA LEU A 89 -10.16 38.85 -19.55
C LEU A 89 -11.47 38.11 -19.34
N ASN A 90 -12.12 38.28 -18.18
CA ASN A 90 -13.48 37.78 -17.96
C ASN A 90 -14.46 38.35 -19.00
N PHE A 91 -14.45 39.67 -19.17
CA PHE A 91 -15.31 40.35 -20.13
C PHE A 91 -15.03 39.92 -21.58
N LEU A 92 -13.76 39.76 -21.96
CA LEU A 92 -13.38 39.20 -23.26
C LEU A 92 -13.96 37.80 -23.47
N GLY A 93 -13.91 36.95 -22.44
CA GLY A 93 -14.48 35.61 -22.46
C GLY A 93 -15.99 35.61 -22.74
N GLU A 94 -16.73 36.49 -22.05
CA GLU A 94 -18.18 36.66 -22.27
C GLU A 94 -18.51 37.09 -23.70
N LEU A 95 -17.70 37.99 -24.28
CA LEU A 95 -17.86 38.45 -25.66
C LEU A 95 -17.57 37.32 -26.66
N ILE A 96 -16.51 36.54 -26.44
CA ILE A 96 -16.14 35.41 -27.28
C ILE A 96 -17.21 34.30 -27.24
N ALA A 97 -17.80 34.03 -26.07
CA ALA A 97 -18.87 33.04 -25.93
C ALA A 97 -20.12 33.42 -26.76
N LYS A 98 -20.38 34.74 -26.92
CA LYS A 98 -21.47 35.29 -27.72
C LYS A 98 -21.08 35.53 -29.18
N ASN A 99 -19.80 35.61 -29.49
CA ASN A 99 -19.31 35.86 -30.84
C ASN A 99 -19.66 34.68 -31.77
N ARG A 100 -19.93 35.00 -33.04
CA ARG A 100 -20.37 34.03 -34.07
C ARG A 100 -19.47 34.00 -35.30
N THR A 101 -18.36 34.74 -35.29
CA THR A 101 -17.51 34.99 -36.48
C THR A 101 -16.08 34.53 -36.28
N VAL A 102 -15.45 34.90 -35.17
CA VAL A 102 -14.05 34.60 -34.84
C VAL A 102 -13.84 33.09 -34.68
N ARG A 103 -12.82 32.58 -35.37
CA ARG A 103 -12.41 31.17 -35.40
C ARG A 103 -11.01 30.96 -34.84
N HIS A 104 -10.14 31.96 -34.95
CA HIS A 104 -8.78 31.93 -34.44
C HIS A 104 -8.57 33.10 -33.49
N LEU A 105 -8.18 32.80 -32.25
CA LEU A 105 -7.91 33.81 -31.23
C LEU A 105 -6.51 33.61 -30.65
N GLY A 106 -5.69 34.65 -30.73
CA GLY A 106 -4.37 34.73 -30.10
C GLY A 106 -4.41 35.56 -28.82
N LEU A 107 -4.00 34.96 -27.71
CA LEU A 107 -3.88 35.57 -26.38
C LEU A 107 -2.54 35.21 -25.71
N ALA A 108 -1.49 34.99 -26.51
CA ALA A 108 -0.17 34.71 -25.97
C ALA A 108 0.33 35.85 -25.08
N ASN A 109 0.85 35.54 -23.89
CA ASN A 109 1.36 36.49 -22.90
C ASN A 109 0.42 37.70 -22.64
N CYS A 110 -0.87 37.43 -22.44
CA CYS A 110 -1.91 38.44 -22.27
C CYS A 110 -2.30 38.69 -20.81
N ALA A 111 -1.91 37.83 -19.88
CA ALA A 111 -2.26 37.99 -18.47
C ALA A 111 -1.35 39.03 -17.78
N SER A 112 -1.94 40.01 -17.08
CA SER A 112 -1.17 40.97 -16.28
C SER A 112 -0.44 40.30 -15.11
N SER A 113 0.68 40.89 -14.68
CA SER A 113 1.47 40.42 -13.52
C SER A 113 1.01 41.02 -12.19
N SER A 114 0.09 42.00 -12.22
CA SER A 114 -0.30 42.78 -11.06
C SER A 114 -1.45 42.14 -10.29
N GLN A 115 -1.16 41.21 -9.37
CA GLN A 115 -2.06 40.88 -8.27
C GLN A 115 -1.29 40.65 -6.96
N LYS A 116 -1.93 41.03 -5.84
CA LYS A 116 -1.49 40.80 -4.45
C LYS A 116 -1.29 39.31 -4.13
N ASN A 117 -1.83 38.42 -4.97
CA ASN A 117 -1.70 36.96 -4.88
C ASN A 117 -0.88 36.46 -6.07
N HIS A 118 0.43 36.27 -5.89
CA HIS A 118 1.38 35.81 -6.92
C HIS A 118 1.08 34.41 -7.51
N SER A 119 -0.04 33.77 -7.15
CA SER A 119 -0.29 32.35 -7.43
C SER A 119 -1.29 32.05 -8.55
N ILE A 120 -2.04 33.02 -9.11
CA ILE A 120 -3.10 32.72 -10.11
C ILE A 120 -2.97 33.63 -11.35
N SER A 121 -3.02 33.03 -12.54
CA SER A 121 -3.02 33.76 -13.82
C SER A 121 -4.39 34.37 -14.13
N PRO A 122 -4.51 35.68 -14.40
CA PRO A 122 -5.75 36.31 -14.89
C PRO A 122 -6.42 35.63 -16.10
N CYS A 123 -5.67 34.88 -16.90
CA CYS A 123 -6.21 34.17 -18.07
C CYS A 123 -7.27 33.12 -17.68
N VAL A 124 -7.27 32.61 -16.44
CA VAL A 124 -8.28 31.61 -16.00
C VAL A 124 -9.72 32.12 -16.08
N TYR A 125 -9.94 33.42 -15.92
CA TYR A 125 -11.28 34.03 -16.02
C TYR A 125 -11.81 34.02 -17.45
N PHE A 126 -10.93 34.27 -18.44
CA PHE A 126 -11.28 34.11 -19.85
C PHE A 126 -11.65 32.66 -20.17
N LEU A 127 -10.84 31.71 -19.68
CA LEU A 127 -10.99 30.28 -19.97
C LEU A 127 -12.31 29.72 -19.44
N GLU A 128 -12.72 30.12 -18.23
CA GLU A 128 -13.97 29.64 -17.63
C GLU A 128 -15.20 30.02 -18.47
N GLN A 129 -15.22 31.22 -19.05
CA GLN A 129 -16.35 31.70 -19.87
C GLN A 129 -16.61 30.86 -21.11
N LEU A 130 -15.62 30.08 -21.57
CA LEU A 130 -15.77 29.19 -22.72
C LEU A 130 -16.76 28.03 -22.46
N VAL A 131 -17.14 27.78 -21.21
CA VAL A 131 -18.16 26.78 -20.84
C VAL A 131 -19.52 27.09 -21.47
N HIS A 132 -19.81 28.37 -21.75
CA HIS A 132 -21.03 28.81 -22.42
C HIS A 132 -21.00 28.63 -23.96
N GLY A 133 -19.97 27.95 -24.45
CA GLY A 133 -19.78 27.61 -25.86
C GLY A 133 -18.92 28.62 -26.61
N THR A 134 -18.33 28.16 -27.71
CA THR A 134 -17.48 28.99 -28.58
C THR A 134 -17.45 28.41 -30.01
N LEU A 135 -17.20 29.28 -31.00
CA LEU A 135 -16.95 28.86 -32.39
C LEU A 135 -15.46 28.79 -32.75
N LEU A 136 -14.58 29.02 -31.78
CA LEU A 136 -13.13 28.95 -31.99
C LEU A 136 -12.74 27.54 -32.50
N SER A 137 -11.96 27.52 -33.57
CA SER A 137 -11.25 26.34 -34.08
C SER A 137 -9.79 26.32 -33.66
N SER A 138 -9.21 27.48 -33.35
CA SER A 138 -7.85 27.61 -32.84
C SER A 138 -7.79 28.63 -31.71
N LEU A 139 -7.11 28.27 -30.62
CA LEU A 139 -6.85 29.15 -29.49
C LEU A 139 -5.36 29.07 -29.12
N ASP A 140 -4.71 30.23 -29.01
CA ASP A 140 -3.35 30.35 -28.48
C ASP A 140 -3.37 31.12 -27.16
N ILE A 141 -2.94 30.45 -26.09
CA ILE A 141 -2.85 31.00 -24.72
C ILE A 141 -1.47 30.72 -24.13
N SER A 142 -0.45 30.67 -24.98
CA SER A 142 0.96 30.49 -24.59
C SER A 142 1.44 31.59 -23.64
N MET A 143 2.45 31.28 -22.82
CA MET A 143 3.13 32.27 -21.95
C MET A 143 2.20 33.03 -20.99
N ASN A 144 1.09 32.45 -20.56
CA ASN A 144 0.15 33.08 -19.62
C ASN A 144 0.37 32.68 -18.17
N ARG A 145 1.48 32.00 -17.83
CA ARG A 145 1.76 31.48 -16.48
C ARG A 145 0.62 30.57 -15.97
N LEU A 146 0.00 29.83 -16.88
CA LEU A 146 -1.03 28.84 -16.54
C LEU A 146 -0.37 27.60 -15.94
N ASP A 147 -0.91 27.11 -14.84
CA ASP A 147 -0.52 25.83 -14.26
C ASP A 147 -1.62 24.77 -14.48
N PHE A 148 -1.54 23.66 -13.75
CA PHE A 148 -2.52 22.58 -13.84
C PHE A 148 -3.96 23.03 -13.57
N ARG A 149 -4.19 24.09 -12.77
CA ARG A 149 -5.52 24.61 -12.47
C ARG A 149 -6.15 25.23 -13.70
N GLY A 150 -5.36 25.94 -14.50
CA GLY A 150 -5.78 26.46 -15.81
C GLY A 150 -6.16 25.34 -16.79
N ALA A 151 -5.40 24.24 -16.80
CA ALA A 151 -5.69 23.08 -17.65
C ALA A 151 -6.99 22.36 -17.23
N LEU A 152 -7.31 22.30 -15.94
CA LEU A 152 -8.58 21.74 -15.46
C LEU A 152 -9.78 22.59 -15.88
N ILE A 153 -9.67 23.91 -15.83
CA ILE A 153 -10.70 24.83 -16.35
C ILE A 153 -10.93 24.61 -17.85
N ILE A 154 -9.85 24.43 -18.61
CA ILE A 154 -9.92 24.13 -20.05
C ILE A 154 -10.64 22.80 -20.31
N GLU A 155 -10.30 21.75 -19.57
CA GLU A 155 -10.99 20.46 -19.69
C GLU A 155 -12.49 20.59 -19.39
N ASP A 156 -12.84 21.27 -18.29
CA ASP A 156 -14.22 21.52 -17.88
C ASP A 156 -15.01 22.33 -18.92
N ALA A 157 -14.41 23.41 -19.44
CA ALA A 157 -15.06 24.34 -20.35
C ALA A 157 -15.22 23.78 -21.77
N LEU A 158 -14.27 22.97 -22.24
CA LEU A 158 -14.18 22.56 -23.65
C LEU A 158 -14.53 21.10 -23.93
N GLU A 159 -14.89 20.30 -22.93
CA GLU A 159 -15.20 18.87 -23.15
C GLU A 159 -16.33 18.59 -24.16
N GLN A 160 -17.26 19.54 -24.33
CA GLN A 160 -18.36 19.47 -25.31
C GLN A 160 -18.11 20.32 -26.56
N SER A 161 -16.98 21.03 -26.64
CA SER A 161 -16.64 21.87 -27.79
C SER A 161 -16.23 21.01 -28.97
N ARG A 162 -17.10 20.93 -29.97
CA ARG A 162 -16.83 20.21 -31.23
C ARG A 162 -16.04 21.03 -32.26
N LYS A 163 -15.79 22.31 -31.98
CA LYS A 163 -15.20 23.26 -32.94
C LYS A 163 -13.71 23.47 -32.74
N LEU A 164 -13.23 23.47 -31.50
CA LEU A 164 -11.82 23.70 -31.21
C LEU A 164 -10.99 22.49 -31.63
N THR A 165 -10.17 22.64 -32.67
CA THR A 165 -9.32 21.57 -33.20
C THR A 165 -7.85 21.72 -32.81
N LYS A 166 -7.40 22.96 -32.57
CA LYS A 166 -6.01 23.30 -32.20
C LYS A 166 -5.97 24.17 -30.95
N LEU A 167 -5.13 23.79 -29.99
CA LEU A 167 -4.87 24.54 -28.76
C LEU A 167 -3.36 24.72 -28.57
N THR A 168 -2.87 25.94 -28.42
CA THR A 168 -1.45 26.22 -28.16
C THR A 168 -1.30 26.73 -26.73
N MET A 169 -0.50 26.02 -25.93
CA MET A 169 -0.28 26.24 -24.50
C MET A 169 1.19 26.49 -24.15
N SER A 170 2.07 26.67 -25.13
CA SER A 170 3.52 26.65 -24.96
C SER A 170 4.02 27.62 -23.88
N HIS A 171 5.09 27.23 -23.18
CA HIS A 171 5.71 27.96 -22.07
C HIS A 171 4.76 28.31 -20.91
N ASN A 172 3.83 27.42 -20.58
CA ASN A 172 3.02 27.49 -19.38
C ASN A 172 3.44 26.38 -18.40
N PRO A 173 3.61 26.63 -17.09
CA PRO A 173 4.04 25.62 -16.13
C PRO A 173 2.94 24.61 -15.75
N LEU A 174 2.42 23.86 -16.73
CA LEU A 174 1.30 22.94 -16.57
C LEU A 174 1.64 21.71 -15.72
N GLY A 175 2.86 21.19 -15.87
CA GLY A 175 3.31 19.94 -15.26
C GLY A 175 2.50 18.72 -15.71
N VAL A 176 2.76 17.58 -15.06
CA VAL A 176 2.06 16.30 -15.34
C VAL A 176 0.56 16.42 -15.09
N MET A 177 0.14 17.13 -14.03
CA MET A 177 -1.28 17.37 -13.73
C MET A 177 -2.03 18.12 -14.83
N GLY A 178 -1.42 19.15 -15.42
CA GLY A 178 -2.05 19.85 -16.53
C GLY A 178 -2.14 18.99 -17.79
N LEU A 179 -1.09 18.21 -18.09
CA LEU A 179 -1.07 17.26 -19.21
C LEU A 179 -2.15 16.18 -19.08
N ARG A 180 -2.38 15.67 -17.86
CA ARG A 180 -3.50 14.75 -17.56
C ARG A 180 -4.83 15.33 -18.03
N CYS A 181 -5.10 16.61 -17.75
CA CYS A 181 -6.32 17.30 -18.18
C CYS A 181 -6.42 17.42 -19.71
N LEU A 182 -5.34 17.86 -20.36
CA LEU A 182 -5.31 18.04 -21.82
C LEU A 182 -5.45 16.72 -22.59
N LEU A 183 -4.81 15.65 -22.11
CA LEU A 183 -4.92 14.32 -22.73
C LEU A 183 -6.32 13.74 -22.57
N ARG A 184 -6.98 13.91 -21.42
CA ARG A 184 -8.39 13.53 -21.26
C ARG A 184 -9.27 14.32 -22.21
N LEU A 185 -9.08 15.64 -22.31
CA LEU A 185 -9.81 16.47 -23.26
C LEU A 185 -9.61 16.00 -24.72
N LEU A 186 -8.39 15.64 -25.11
CA LEU A 186 -8.08 15.09 -26.43
C LEU A 186 -8.79 13.74 -26.68
N ALA A 187 -8.83 12.88 -25.65
CA ALA A 187 -9.36 11.52 -25.74
C ALA A 187 -10.89 11.42 -25.68
N ARG A 188 -11.59 12.48 -25.26
CA ARG A 188 -13.06 12.52 -25.15
C ARG A 188 -13.74 12.41 -26.53
N PRO A 189 -14.86 11.66 -26.65
CA PRO A 189 -15.53 11.45 -27.93
C PRO A 189 -16.15 12.72 -28.52
N HIS A 190 -16.60 13.65 -27.67
CA HIS A 190 -17.30 14.88 -28.09
C HIS A 190 -16.36 16.07 -28.33
N SER A 191 -15.12 16.00 -27.83
CA SER A 191 -14.13 17.04 -28.03
C SER A 191 -13.74 17.16 -29.50
N GLY A 192 -13.65 18.38 -30.02
CA GLY A 192 -13.13 18.67 -31.36
C GLY A 192 -11.61 18.60 -31.44
N LEU A 193 -10.91 18.56 -30.29
CA LEU A 193 -9.46 18.71 -30.22
C LEU A 193 -8.77 17.56 -30.97
N VAL A 194 -7.80 17.92 -31.84
CA VAL A 194 -7.02 16.96 -32.64
C VAL A 194 -5.55 16.98 -32.23
N ALA A 195 -5.03 18.15 -31.89
CA ALA A 195 -3.66 18.32 -31.40
C ALA A 195 -3.58 19.52 -30.47
N PHE A 196 -2.60 19.49 -29.57
CA PHE A 196 -2.23 20.63 -28.76
C PHE A 196 -0.72 20.83 -28.73
N ASP A 197 -0.29 22.07 -28.57
CA ASP A 197 1.12 22.42 -28.43
C ASP A 197 1.43 22.71 -26.95
N ILE A 198 2.47 22.07 -26.44
CA ILE A 198 2.89 22.04 -25.03
C ILE A 198 4.40 22.21 -24.89
N GLU A 199 5.06 22.85 -25.85
CA GLU A 199 6.50 23.13 -25.77
C GLU A 199 6.82 23.79 -24.41
N ASN A 200 7.80 23.22 -23.68
CA ASN A 200 8.25 23.70 -22.38
C ASN A 200 7.11 23.83 -21.33
N CYS A 201 6.14 22.91 -21.35
CA CYS A 201 5.05 22.84 -20.36
C CYS A 201 5.20 21.76 -19.28
N PHE A 202 6.26 20.94 -19.35
CA PHE A 202 6.52 19.84 -18.42
C PHE A 202 6.90 20.29 -17.00
N LYS A 203 7.30 21.56 -16.82
CA LYS A 203 7.62 22.14 -15.51
C LYS A 203 6.32 22.50 -14.80
N GLY A 204 6.14 22.05 -13.56
CA GLY A 204 5.01 22.43 -12.72
C GLY A 204 5.22 21.87 -11.32
N GLU A 205 5.14 22.72 -10.30
CA GLU A 205 5.24 22.30 -8.90
C GLU A 205 3.84 22.22 -8.31
N ILE A 206 3.54 21.09 -7.67
CA ILE A 206 2.42 21.01 -6.73
C ILE A 206 2.96 21.62 -5.44
N LEU A 207 2.62 22.87 -5.14
CA LEU A 207 2.88 23.44 -3.82
C LEU A 207 1.99 22.72 -2.81
N ALA A 208 2.48 21.61 -2.27
CA ALA A 208 1.79 20.73 -1.34
C ALA A 208 1.38 21.42 -0.01
N SER A 209 1.74 22.69 0.17
CA SER A 209 1.62 23.43 1.44
C SER A 209 0.62 24.59 1.46
N VAL A 210 -0.16 24.84 0.38
CA VAL A 210 -0.95 26.10 0.32
C VAL A 210 -2.47 25.92 0.48
N GLU A 211 -3.03 24.74 0.23
CA GLU A 211 -4.46 24.47 0.42
C GLU A 211 -4.59 23.09 1.06
N GLY A 212 -4.89 23.03 2.37
CA GLY A 212 -4.98 21.79 3.17
C GLY A 212 -6.15 20.87 2.79
N ILE A 213 -6.37 20.65 1.50
CA ILE A 213 -7.56 20.07 0.89
C ILE A 213 -7.14 19.14 -0.25
N GLN A 214 -7.92 18.08 -0.45
CA GLN A 214 -7.74 17.06 -1.47
C GLN A 214 -7.50 17.63 -2.88
N VAL A 215 -6.35 17.28 -3.50
CA VAL A 215 -6.11 17.51 -4.92
C VAL A 215 -6.95 16.53 -5.74
N PHE A 216 -7.80 17.06 -6.61
CA PHE A 216 -8.67 16.25 -7.44
C PHE A 216 -7.89 15.35 -8.41
N THR A 217 -8.26 14.07 -8.43
CA THR A 217 -7.83 13.12 -9.47
C THR A 217 -9.02 12.33 -9.99
N TYR A 218 -9.07 12.08 -11.30
CA TYR A 218 -10.19 11.32 -11.89
C TYR A 218 -10.25 9.88 -11.42
N THR A 219 -9.11 9.28 -11.07
CA THR A 219 -9.02 7.89 -10.60
C THR A 219 -9.29 7.72 -9.11
N ASN A 220 -9.27 8.81 -8.33
CA ASN A 220 -9.68 8.86 -6.93
C ASN A 220 -10.30 10.23 -6.60
N PRO A 221 -11.56 10.48 -7.03
CA PRO A 221 -12.21 11.78 -6.85
C PRO A 221 -12.91 11.93 -5.50
N GLY A 222 -12.95 10.90 -4.65
CA GLY A 222 -13.71 10.90 -3.40
C GLY A 222 -12.92 11.42 -2.20
N GLY A 223 -13.54 12.26 -1.38
CA GLY A 223 -13.01 12.81 -0.12
C GLY A 223 -13.54 14.22 0.15
N HIS A 224 -12.86 14.99 1.01
CA HIS A 224 -13.30 16.30 1.48
C HIS A 224 -12.71 17.45 0.66
N TYR A 225 -13.59 18.36 0.21
CA TYR A 225 -13.26 19.53 -0.58
C TYR A 225 -13.72 20.80 0.11
N SER A 226 -12.82 21.78 0.23
CA SER A 226 -13.13 23.16 0.61
C SER A 226 -12.84 24.08 -0.58
N LEU A 227 -13.84 24.84 -0.99
CA LEU A 227 -13.90 25.50 -2.28
C LEU A 227 -14.31 26.97 -2.10
N ASP A 228 -13.34 27.86 -2.28
CA ASP A 228 -13.59 29.28 -2.51
C ASP A 228 -14.17 29.51 -3.92
N LEU A 229 -15.49 29.71 -4.01
CA LEU A 229 -16.22 29.86 -5.25
C LEU A 229 -16.04 31.23 -5.91
N GLU A 230 -15.24 32.15 -5.36
CA GLU A 230 -14.78 33.34 -6.09
C GLU A 230 -13.72 32.96 -7.15
N ARG A 231 -13.07 31.81 -6.98
CA ARG A 231 -12.00 31.34 -7.87
C ARG A 231 -12.55 30.47 -9.01
N PRO A 232 -12.22 30.78 -10.29
CA PRO A 232 -12.63 29.98 -11.45
C PRO A 232 -12.26 28.49 -11.34
N TYR A 233 -11.08 28.17 -10.79
CA TYR A 233 -10.62 26.80 -10.64
C TYR A 233 -11.55 25.96 -9.75
N HIS A 234 -11.97 26.49 -8.59
CA HIS A 234 -12.86 25.80 -7.67
C HIS A 234 -14.26 25.60 -8.25
N ARG A 235 -14.77 26.58 -9.00
CA ARG A 235 -16.04 26.44 -9.73
C ARG A 235 -15.95 25.34 -10.80
N SER A 236 -14.88 25.32 -11.59
CA SER A 236 -14.64 24.24 -12.58
C SER A 236 -14.43 22.88 -11.92
N LEU A 237 -13.77 22.83 -10.76
CA LEU A 237 -13.63 21.61 -9.99
C LEU A 237 -14.99 21.09 -9.51
N LEU A 238 -15.84 21.95 -8.95
CA LEU A 238 -17.20 21.56 -8.55
C LEU A 238 -18.03 21.05 -9.73
N ARG A 239 -17.98 21.72 -10.88
CA ARG A 239 -18.61 21.23 -12.13
C ARG A 239 -18.05 19.87 -12.56
N THR A 240 -16.75 19.68 -12.41
CA THR A 240 -16.08 18.40 -12.70
C THR A 240 -16.59 17.29 -11.78
N LEU A 241 -16.76 17.55 -10.48
CA LEU A 241 -17.33 16.59 -9.54
C LEU A 241 -18.78 16.21 -9.90
N TYR A 242 -19.62 17.19 -10.31
CA TYR A 242 -20.96 16.89 -10.82
C TYR A 242 -20.93 15.97 -12.06
N LYS A 243 -20.02 16.25 -12.99
CA LYS A 243 -19.82 15.43 -14.21
C LYS A 243 -19.31 14.02 -13.88
N VAL A 244 -18.48 13.86 -12.85
CA VAL A 244 -18.04 12.55 -12.37
C VAL A 244 -19.22 11.76 -11.81
N GLY A 245 -20.08 12.37 -11.00
CA GLY A 245 -21.33 11.72 -10.54
C GLY A 245 -22.24 11.31 -11.70
N GLU A 246 -22.43 12.20 -12.68
CA GLU A 246 -23.21 11.94 -13.90
C GLU A 246 -22.66 10.77 -14.72
N ARG A 247 -21.33 10.65 -14.86
CA ARG A 247 -20.66 9.50 -15.52
C ARG A 247 -21.09 8.17 -14.90
N PHE A 248 -21.30 8.14 -13.60
CA PHE A 248 -21.74 6.96 -12.85
C PHE A 248 -23.26 6.86 -12.67
N GLN A 249 -24.03 7.70 -13.36
CA GLN A 249 -25.50 7.76 -13.25
C GLN A 249 -25.99 8.05 -11.82
N LEU A 250 -25.17 8.73 -11.01
CA LEU A 250 -25.50 9.16 -9.66
C LEU A 250 -25.97 10.63 -9.68
N LYS A 251 -26.98 10.93 -8.86
CA LYS A 251 -27.45 12.32 -8.67
C LYS A 251 -26.53 13.04 -7.69
N PRO A 252 -26.42 14.39 -7.75
CA PRO A 252 -25.63 15.13 -6.77
C PRO A 252 -26.02 14.86 -5.31
N ALA A 253 -27.30 14.63 -5.01
CA ALA A 253 -27.74 14.27 -3.67
C ALA A 253 -27.23 12.90 -3.18
N ASP A 254 -26.82 12.01 -4.09
CA ASP A 254 -26.26 10.69 -3.77
C ASP A 254 -24.74 10.71 -3.61
N THR A 255 -24.05 11.72 -4.17
CA THR A 255 -22.59 11.80 -4.21
C THR A 255 -22.01 12.82 -3.25
N PHE A 256 -22.78 13.83 -2.83
CA PHE A 256 -22.31 14.88 -1.93
C PHE A 256 -22.95 14.76 -0.54
N SER A 257 -22.13 14.86 0.50
CA SER A 257 -22.54 14.91 1.90
C SER A 257 -21.80 16.05 2.64
N ASN A 258 -22.22 16.35 3.87
CA ASN A 258 -21.59 17.38 4.72
C ASN A 258 -21.47 18.75 4.04
N VAL A 259 -22.54 19.18 3.36
CA VAL A 259 -22.54 20.43 2.57
C VAL A 259 -22.69 21.63 3.48
N LEU A 260 -21.63 22.42 3.61
CA LEU A 260 -21.61 23.69 4.35
C LEU A 260 -21.26 24.82 3.38
N PHE A 261 -22.05 25.90 3.39
CA PHE A 261 -21.81 27.05 2.51
C PHE A 261 -21.83 28.34 3.32
N ASN A 262 -20.99 29.29 2.95
CA ASN A 262 -20.92 30.60 3.59
C ASN A 262 -20.81 31.71 2.55
N PRO A 263 -21.64 32.78 2.60
CA PRO A 263 -22.72 33.03 3.57
C PRO A 263 -24.05 32.36 3.16
N GLY A 264 -24.62 31.51 4.02
CA GLY A 264 -26.00 31.01 3.89
C GLY A 264 -26.12 29.55 3.42
N ALA A 265 -27.32 29.14 3.00
CA ALA A 265 -27.57 27.76 2.59
C ALA A 265 -27.31 27.56 1.09
N PHE A 266 -26.65 26.45 0.74
CA PHE A 266 -26.45 26.03 -0.66
C PHE A 266 -27.26 24.77 -0.95
N ALA A 267 -28.12 24.83 -1.97
CA ALA A 267 -28.85 23.68 -2.47
C ALA A 267 -28.10 23.09 -3.67
N LEU A 268 -27.80 21.78 -3.59
CA LEU A 268 -27.20 21.06 -4.69
C LEU A 268 -28.14 21.06 -5.92
N PRO A 269 -27.64 21.36 -7.12
CA PRO A 269 -28.48 21.37 -8.30
C PRO A 269 -28.94 19.95 -8.67
N SER A 270 -30.16 19.83 -9.17
CA SER A 270 -30.71 18.56 -9.65
C SER A 270 -30.39 18.28 -11.12
N GLN A 271 -30.16 19.32 -11.92
CA GLN A 271 -29.90 19.24 -13.36
C GLN A 271 -29.08 20.43 -13.86
N ARG A 272 -28.59 20.31 -15.10
CA ARG A 272 -27.93 21.40 -15.84
C ARG A 272 -28.92 22.52 -16.18
N ASP A 273 -28.40 23.72 -16.36
CA ASP A 273 -29.17 24.88 -16.80
C ASP A 273 -29.60 24.79 -18.28
N ALA A 274 -30.34 25.79 -18.77
CA ALA A 274 -30.81 25.85 -20.16
C ALA A 274 -29.68 25.88 -21.20
N SER A 275 -28.44 26.21 -20.80
CA SER A 275 -27.25 26.19 -21.65
C SER A 275 -26.49 24.86 -21.59
N GLY A 276 -26.95 23.90 -20.77
CA GLY A 276 -26.29 22.61 -20.57
C GLY A 276 -25.13 22.65 -19.59
N VAL A 277 -25.01 23.72 -18.78
CA VAL A 277 -23.92 23.89 -17.81
C VAL A 277 -24.44 23.61 -16.40
N TRP A 278 -23.61 23.00 -15.55
CA TRP A 278 -23.95 22.82 -14.15
C TRP A 278 -23.91 24.17 -13.42
N PRO A 279 -25.00 24.60 -12.78
CA PRO A 279 -25.04 25.88 -12.10
C PRO A 279 -24.14 25.84 -10.86
N VAL A 280 -23.29 26.86 -10.73
CA VAL A 280 -22.36 27.03 -9.61
C VAL A 280 -22.37 28.51 -9.17
N PRO A 281 -22.43 28.81 -7.86
CA PRO A 281 -22.32 30.18 -7.36
C PRO A 281 -21.00 30.85 -7.78
N THR A 282 -21.02 32.17 -7.94
CA THR A 282 -19.83 32.96 -8.32
C THR A 282 -19.03 33.50 -7.14
N SER A 283 -19.52 33.29 -5.91
CA SER A 283 -18.87 33.71 -4.66
C SER A 283 -19.32 32.81 -3.50
N GLY A 284 -18.61 32.91 -2.37
CA GLY A 284 -18.87 32.13 -1.16
C GLY A 284 -17.92 30.93 -1.00
N HIS A 285 -17.87 30.40 0.21
CA HIS A 285 -17.02 29.28 0.59
C HIS A 285 -17.86 28.02 0.78
N LEU A 286 -17.52 26.94 0.07
CA LEU A 286 -18.25 25.67 0.07
C LEU A 286 -17.36 24.56 0.62
N GLU A 287 -17.78 23.91 1.70
CA GLU A 287 -17.18 22.67 2.21
C GLU A 287 -18.11 21.49 1.92
N VAL A 288 -17.60 20.43 1.31
CA VAL A 288 -18.36 19.24 0.92
C VAL A 288 -17.52 17.97 1.00
N SER A 289 -18.16 16.85 1.29
CA SER A 289 -17.59 15.52 1.06
C SER A 289 -18.17 14.92 -0.22
N PHE A 290 -17.32 14.41 -1.11
CA PHE A 290 -17.74 13.74 -2.34
C PHE A 290 -17.42 12.24 -2.28
N SER A 291 -18.35 11.38 -2.67
CA SER A 291 -18.15 9.93 -2.73
C SER A 291 -18.83 9.30 -3.94
N ILE A 292 -18.15 8.30 -4.51
CA ILE A 292 -18.65 7.43 -5.59
C ILE A 292 -18.73 5.97 -5.13
N GLU A 293 -18.70 5.73 -3.82
CA GLU A 293 -18.61 4.37 -3.27
C GLU A 293 -19.76 3.47 -3.74
N LYS A 294 -20.99 4.00 -3.81
CA LYS A 294 -22.16 3.27 -4.36
C LYS A 294 -21.90 2.73 -5.77
N ALA A 295 -21.28 3.53 -6.64
CA ALA A 295 -20.97 3.11 -8.01
C ALA A 295 -19.83 2.08 -8.04
N MET A 296 -18.81 2.24 -7.19
CA MET A 296 -17.71 1.28 -7.08
C MET A 296 -18.21 -0.08 -6.59
N GLN A 297 -19.05 -0.10 -5.56
CA GLN A 297 -19.69 -1.31 -5.03
C GLN A 297 -20.50 -2.03 -6.11
N GLN A 298 -21.27 -1.29 -6.92
CA GLN A 298 -22.01 -1.88 -8.03
C GLN A 298 -21.10 -2.42 -9.13
N ALA A 299 -19.95 -1.80 -9.37
CA ALA A 299 -19.01 -2.21 -10.41
C ALA A 299 -18.23 -3.49 -10.07
N VAL A 300 -17.96 -3.74 -8.79
CA VAL A 300 -17.32 -4.96 -8.29
C VAL A 300 -18.32 -6.01 -7.82
N ARG A 301 -19.61 -5.80 -8.08
CA ARG A 301 -20.67 -6.73 -7.67
C ARG A 301 -20.45 -8.11 -8.31
N GLY A 302 -20.42 -9.14 -7.47
CA GLY A 302 -20.20 -10.53 -7.90
C GLY A 302 -18.73 -10.95 -7.97
N VAL A 303 -17.80 -10.03 -7.71
CA VAL A 303 -16.40 -10.39 -7.42
C VAL A 303 -16.33 -10.92 -6.00
N ALA A 304 -15.66 -12.06 -5.82
CA ALA A 304 -15.44 -12.63 -4.50
C ALA A 304 -14.59 -11.67 -3.65
N GLU A 305 -14.89 -11.57 -2.35
CA GLU A 305 -14.22 -10.62 -1.45
C GLU A 305 -12.70 -10.86 -1.34
N ASP A 306 -12.27 -12.10 -1.62
CA ASP A 306 -10.90 -12.57 -1.58
C ASP A 306 -10.14 -12.48 -2.92
N ASN A 307 -10.82 -12.04 -4.00
CA ASN A 307 -10.21 -11.89 -5.32
C ASN A 307 -9.78 -10.44 -5.58
N PHE A 308 -8.69 -10.04 -4.92
CA PHE A 308 -8.12 -8.70 -4.98
C PHE A 308 -7.64 -8.30 -6.37
N GLY A 309 -7.09 -9.25 -7.15
CA GLY A 309 -6.69 -9.02 -8.52
C GLY A 309 -7.85 -8.55 -9.40
N GLU A 310 -9.01 -9.22 -9.34
CA GLU A 310 -10.20 -8.84 -10.10
C GLU A 310 -10.79 -7.51 -9.61
N VAL A 311 -10.80 -7.25 -8.29
CA VAL A 311 -11.22 -5.96 -7.72
C VAL A 311 -10.42 -4.81 -8.33
N LEU A 312 -9.09 -4.92 -8.38
CA LEU A 312 -8.22 -3.89 -8.96
C LEU A 312 -8.44 -3.74 -10.48
N VAL A 313 -8.64 -4.83 -11.21
CA VAL A 313 -8.93 -4.78 -12.65
C VAL A 313 -10.24 -4.02 -12.88
N ARG A 314 -11.33 -4.40 -12.21
CA ARG A 314 -12.64 -3.75 -12.33
C ARG A 314 -12.58 -2.28 -11.95
N TYR A 315 -11.91 -1.96 -10.85
CA TYR A 315 -11.74 -0.58 -10.42
C TYR A 315 -11.03 0.25 -11.50
N ASN A 316 -9.92 -0.25 -12.03
CA ASN A 316 -9.17 0.44 -13.08
C ASN A 316 -9.98 0.61 -14.38
N GLU A 317 -10.72 -0.41 -14.82
CA GLU A 317 -11.59 -0.34 -16.00
C GLU A 317 -12.68 0.73 -15.87
N VAL A 318 -13.22 0.88 -14.65
CA VAL A 318 -14.31 1.80 -14.37
C VAL A 318 -13.81 3.23 -14.22
N MET A 319 -12.66 3.43 -13.56
CA MET A 319 -12.15 4.74 -13.19
C MET A 319 -11.31 5.40 -14.26
N ARG A 320 -10.43 4.64 -14.92
CA ARG A 320 -9.53 5.16 -15.96
C ARG A 320 -10.28 5.38 -17.27
N PHE A 321 -9.66 6.15 -18.15
CA PHE A 321 -10.17 6.49 -19.48
C PHE A 321 -9.63 5.51 -20.51
N THR A 322 -10.53 4.89 -21.27
CA THR A 322 -10.18 4.27 -22.54
C THR A 322 -10.23 5.33 -23.63
N PRO A 323 -9.14 5.60 -24.38
CA PRO A 323 -9.20 6.52 -25.50
C PRO A 323 -10.26 6.05 -26.50
N HIS A 324 -11.19 6.93 -26.86
CA HIS A 324 -12.23 6.58 -27.83
C HIS A 324 -11.58 6.23 -29.19
N PHE A 325 -12.15 5.29 -29.94
CA PHE A 325 -11.56 4.81 -31.21
C PHE A 325 -11.20 5.95 -32.17
N ARG A 326 -12.09 6.94 -32.33
CA ARG A 326 -11.87 8.14 -33.17
C ARG A 326 -10.76 9.07 -32.67
N LYS A 327 -10.35 8.92 -31.41
CA LYS A 327 -9.33 9.73 -30.73
C LYS A 327 -7.98 9.03 -30.59
N LEU A 328 -7.89 7.74 -30.95
CA LEU A 328 -6.62 7.02 -30.98
C LEU A 328 -5.62 7.65 -31.96
N ILE A 329 -6.05 7.97 -33.18
CA ILE A 329 -5.18 8.61 -34.18
C ILE A 329 -4.68 9.99 -33.68
N PRO A 330 -5.55 10.91 -33.21
CA PRO A 330 -5.12 12.14 -32.56
C PRO A 330 -4.11 11.93 -31.43
N LEU A 331 -4.36 10.98 -30.53
CA LEU A 331 -3.47 10.68 -29.40
C LEU A 331 -2.08 10.18 -29.87
N LEU A 332 -2.06 9.26 -30.83
CA LEU A 332 -0.82 8.73 -31.40
C LEU A 332 -0.07 9.78 -32.23
N ALA A 333 -0.80 10.65 -32.94
CA ALA A 333 -0.21 11.77 -33.66
C ALA A 333 0.42 12.78 -32.68
N GLN A 334 -0.27 13.09 -31.58
CA GLN A 334 0.28 13.93 -30.51
C GLN A 334 1.56 13.35 -29.93
N TRP A 335 1.63 12.04 -29.70
CA TRP A 335 2.84 11.36 -29.25
C TRP A 335 4.01 11.53 -30.23
N ARG A 336 3.75 11.32 -31.53
CA ARG A 336 4.76 11.48 -32.60
C ARG A 336 5.24 12.91 -32.77
N LEU A 337 4.39 13.91 -32.53
CA LEU A 337 4.78 15.32 -32.59
C LEU A 337 5.82 15.68 -31.53
N LEU A 338 5.93 14.90 -30.45
CA LEU A 338 6.91 15.08 -29.39
C LEU A 338 8.20 14.29 -29.63
N ASP A 339 8.34 13.58 -30.75
CA ASP A 339 9.56 12.81 -31.03
C ASP A 339 10.79 13.74 -31.06
N GLY A 340 11.77 13.46 -30.21
CA GLY A 340 12.96 14.29 -30.00
C GLY A 340 12.86 15.26 -28.83
N HIS A 341 11.68 15.43 -28.22
CA HIS A 341 11.43 16.27 -27.05
C HIS A 341 11.28 15.40 -25.79
N GLU A 342 12.39 14.91 -25.26
CA GLU A 342 12.42 13.88 -24.20
C GLU A 342 11.61 14.28 -22.94
N GLN A 343 11.71 15.53 -22.50
CA GLN A 343 11.04 15.99 -21.27
C GLN A 343 9.52 16.01 -21.43
N GLU A 344 9.03 16.50 -22.58
CA GLU A 344 7.62 16.47 -22.96
C GLU A 344 7.11 15.04 -23.16
N GLN A 345 7.90 14.16 -23.78
CA GLN A 345 7.58 12.73 -23.93
C GLN A 345 7.42 12.06 -22.55
N LEU A 346 8.37 12.27 -21.64
CA LEU A 346 8.30 11.72 -20.27
C LEU A 346 7.07 12.23 -19.51
N ALA A 347 6.76 13.52 -19.63
CA ALA A 347 5.62 14.12 -18.96
C ALA A 347 4.28 13.60 -19.54
N MET A 348 4.19 13.41 -20.86
CA MET A 348 3.02 12.77 -21.50
C MET A 348 2.87 11.31 -21.04
N LEU A 349 3.94 10.52 -21.01
CA LEU A 349 3.89 9.13 -20.51
C LEU A 349 3.45 9.07 -19.04
N ALA A 350 3.93 9.98 -18.19
CA ALA A 350 3.52 10.08 -16.79
C ALA A 350 2.03 10.44 -16.65
N ALA A 351 1.51 11.33 -17.50
CA ALA A 351 0.09 11.66 -17.49
C ALA A 351 -0.78 10.50 -17.99
N LEU A 352 -0.33 9.81 -19.04
CA LEU A 352 -1.00 8.62 -19.58
C LEU A 352 -1.06 7.48 -18.56
N SER A 353 0.02 7.21 -17.82
CA SER A 353 0.10 6.08 -16.89
C SER A 353 -0.91 6.17 -15.72
N ARG A 354 -1.35 7.38 -15.38
CA ARG A 354 -2.25 7.64 -14.25
C ARG A 354 -3.73 7.55 -14.62
N ASP A 355 -4.12 8.08 -15.78
CA ASP A 355 -5.55 8.23 -16.12
C ASP A 355 -6.06 7.27 -17.17
N PHE A 356 -5.19 6.56 -17.89
CA PHE A 356 -5.59 5.79 -19.06
C PHE A 356 -5.40 4.29 -18.87
N ILE A 357 -6.17 3.53 -19.66
CA ILE A 357 -5.95 2.12 -19.93
C ILE A 357 -5.71 1.88 -21.42
N PHE A 358 -4.83 0.94 -21.72
CA PHE A 358 -4.40 0.63 -23.08
C PHE A 358 -4.42 -0.87 -23.34
N THR A 359 -4.74 -1.25 -24.58
CA THR A 359 -4.56 -2.61 -25.07
C THR A 359 -3.11 -2.81 -25.52
N ALA A 360 -2.69 -4.06 -25.71
CA ALA A 360 -1.38 -4.38 -26.26
C ALA A 360 -1.14 -3.74 -27.64
N THR A 361 -2.18 -3.60 -28.47
CA THR A 361 -2.06 -2.98 -29.79
C THR A 361 -1.82 -1.48 -29.71
N HIS A 362 -2.47 -0.78 -28.76
CA HIS A 362 -2.21 0.65 -28.53
C HIS A 362 -0.77 0.88 -28.09
N LEU A 363 -0.28 0.12 -27.11
CA LEU A 363 1.10 0.29 -26.62
C LEU A 363 2.14 -0.05 -27.69
N ARG A 364 1.93 -1.13 -28.46
CA ARG A 364 2.79 -1.45 -29.62
C ARG A 364 2.90 -0.28 -30.60
N GLN A 365 1.80 0.44 -30.81
CA GLN A 365 1.79 1.58 -31.73
C GLN A 365 2.45 2.83 -31.16
N LEU A 366 2.41 3.04 -29.84
CA LEU A 366 3.23 4.06 -29.18
C LEU A 366 4.72 3.74 -29.30
N CYS A 367 5.10 2.46 -29.10
CA CYS A 367 6.47 2.00 -29.28
C CYS A 367 6.99 2.09 -30.73
N ALA A 368 6.10 2.29 -31.72
CA ALA A 368 6.50 2.42 -33.12
C ALA A 368 7.24 3.73 -33.43
N SER A 369 7.21 4.74 -32.55
CA SER A 369 7.99 5.98 -32.71
C SER A 369 9.51 5.78 -32.54
N ARG A 370 9.95 4.56 -32.19
CA ARG A 370 11.36 4.11 -32.01
C ARG A 370 12.18 4.85 -30.94
N SER A 371 11.79 6.05 -30.49
CA SER A 371 12.40 6.70 -29.34
C SER A 371 11.83 6.13 -28.03
N MET A 372 12.70 5.98 -27.02
CA MET A 372 12.31 5.66 -25.63
C MET A 372 11.40 4.43 -25.49
N VAL A 373 11.59 3.37 -26.29
CA VAL A 373 10.68 2.21 -26.32
C VAL A 373 10.62 1.53 -24.95
N GLY A 374 11.77 1.26 -24.33
CA GLY A 374 11.88 0.67 -23.00
C GLY A 374 11.20 1.53 -21.93
N THR A 375 11.37 2.85 -21.98
CA THR A 375 10.71 3.78 -21.05
C THR A 375 9.19 3.83 -21.28
N THR A 376 8.75 3.81 -22.53
CA THR A 376 7.33 3.79 -22.90
C THR A 376 6.65 2.53 -22.36
N VAL A 377 7.24 1.36 -22.63
CA VAL A 377 6.79 0.09 -22.06
C VAL A 377 6.81 0.19 -20.54
N ALA A 378 7.89 0.68 -19.94
CA ALA A 378 8.03 0.67 -18.50
C ALA A 378 6.95 1.49 -17.78
N ARG A 379 6.69 2.71 -18.28
CA ARG A 379 5.74 3.64 -17.68
C ARG A 379 4.29 3.26 -17.92
N LEU A 380 3.99 2.61 -19.04
CA LEU A 380 2.61 2.28 -19.43
C LEU A 380 2.23 0.83 -19.15
N LEU A 381 3.15 -0.05 -18.76
CA LEU A 381 2.83 -1.45 -18.46
C LEU A 381 1.70 -1.61 -17.39
N PRO A 382 1.62 -0.78 -16.34
CA PRO A 382 0.52 -0.86 -15.37
C PRO A 382 -0.86 -0.46 -15.94
N THR A 383 -0.91 0.18 -17.10
CA THR A 383 -2.16 0.56 -17.78
C THR A 383 -2.72 -0.53 -18.70
N LEU A 384 -1.96 -1.61 -18.87
CA LEU A 384 -2.21 -2.62 -19.89
C LEU A 384 -3.35 -3.56 -19.48
N VAL A 385 -4.38 -3.63 -20.31
CA VAL A 385 -5.44 -4.64 -20.20
C VAL A 385 -5.10 -5.91 -20.99
N GLY A 386 -5.71 -7.04 -20.63
CA GLY A 386 -5.54 -8.33 -21.33
C GLY A 386 -4.56 -9.33 -20.69
N GLY A 387 -4.13 -9.08 -19.45
CA GLY A 387 -3.43 -10.05 -18.61
C GLY A 387 -2.03 -10.46 -19.10
N LYS A 388 -1.63 -11.70 -18.76
CA LYS A 388 -0.26 -12.22 -18.98
C LYS A 388 0.13 -12.26 -20.47
N PHE A 389 -0.80 -12.61 -21.37
CA PHE A 389 -0.53 -12.67 -22.81
C PHE A 389 -0.23 -11.29 -23.39
N SER A 390 -1.10 -10.30 -23.13
CA SER A 390 -0.88 -8.91 -23.55
C SER A 390 0.43 -8.35 -22.99
N ARG A 391 0.73 -8.65 -21.71
CA ARG A 391 2.01 -8.29 -21.08
C ARG A 391 3.20 -8.84 -21.86
N SER A 392 3.19 -10.14 -22.21
CA SER A 392 4.27 -10.75 -22.99
C SER A 392 4.45 -10.09 -24.35
N MET A 393 3.35 -9.73 -25.03
CA MET A 393 3.41 -9.04 -26.33
C MET A 393 4.08 -7.66 -26.25
N VAL A 394 3.78 -6.88 -25.20
CA VAL A 394 4.33 -5.52 -25.04
C VAL A 394 5.80 -5.57 -24.62
N LEU A 395 6.18 -6.50 -23.74
CA LEU A 395 7.58 -6.67 -23.33
C LEU A 395 8.50 -7.01 -24.51
N ARG A 396 8.00 -7.74 -25.52
CA ARG A 396 8.71 -8.05 -26.77
C ARG A 396 8.89 -6.86 -27.72
N CYS A 397 8.34 -5.68 -27.41
CA CYS A 397 8.62 -4.47 -28.18
C CYS A 397 10.03 -3.94 -27.95
N VAL A 398 10.65 -4.30 -26.81
CA VAL A 398 12.04 -3.99 -26.52
C VAL A 398 12.90 -5.13 -27.08
N ASP A 399 13.59 -4.88 -28.18
CA ASP A 399 14.36 -5.87 -28.94
C ASP A 399 15.86 -5.93 -28.57
N ASN A 400 16.32 -4.98 -27.75
CA ASN A 400 17.71 -4.90 -27.27
C ASN A 400 17.83 -5.31 -25.79
N LEU A 401 18.77 -6.22 -25.48
CA LEU A 401 18.98 -6.74 -24.12
C LEU A 401 19.29 -5.64 -23.10
N SER A 402 20.15 -4.67 -23.45
CA SER A 402 20.52 -3.59 -22.52
C SER A 402 19.32 -2.72 -22.14
N GLU A 403 18.48 -2.38 -23.12
CA GLU A 403 17.25 -1.62 -22.89
C GLU A 403 16.20 -2.45 -22.15
N PHE A 404 16.11 -3.75 -22.45
CA PHE A 404 15.23 -4.68 -21.77
C PHE A 404 15.56 -4.78 -20.28
N VAL A 405 16.85 -4.89 -19.91
CA VAL A 405 17.29 -4.88 -18.51
C VAL A 405 16.94 -3.57 -17.82
N LYS A 406 17.17 -2.41 -18.46
CA LYS A 406 16.78 -1.10 -17.92
C LYS A 406 15.27 -0.99 -17.70
N MET A 407 14.48 -1.46 -18.66
CA MET A 407 13.02 -1.51 -18.57
C MET A 407 12.56 -2.41 -17.42
N LEU A 408 13.15 -3.60 -17.27
CA LEU A 408 12.85 -4.52 -16.16
C LEU A 408 13.13 -3.89 -14.80
N THR A 409 14.25 -3.19 -14.64
CA THR A 409 14.56 -2.46 -13.41
C THR A 409 13.50 -1.42 -13.08
N LEU A 410 12.98 -0.70 -14.08
CA LEU A 410 11.90 0.27 -13.89
C LEU A 410 10.57 -0.39 -13.53
N CYS A 411 10.25 -1.55 -14.10
CA CYS A 411 8.96 -2.24 -13.90
C CYS A 411 8.94 -3.27 -12.76
N LYS A 412 10.08 -3.56 -12.13
CA LYS A 412 10.24 -4.69 -11.22
C LYS A 412 9.16 -4.77 -10.15
N GLU A 413 8.87 -3.66 -9.48
CA GLU A 413 7.87 -3.61 -8.41
C GLU A 413 6.47 -4.01 -8.90
N TYR A 414 6.06 -3.53 -10.08
CA TYR A 414 4.78 -3.92 -10.67
C TYR A 414 4.76 -5.40 -11.13
N LEU A 415 5.87 -5.89 -11.69
CA LEU A 415 5.96 -7.26 -12.18
C LEU A 415 5.96 -8.30 -11.06
N LEU A 416 6.49 -7.93 -9.89
CA LEU A 416 6.56 -8.78 -8.70
C LEU A 416 5.42 -8.53 -7.70
N PHE A 417 4.52 -7.60 -7.99
CA PHE A 417 3.36 -7.34 -7.16
C PHE A 417 2.28 -8.41 -7.39
N ASN A 418 1.94 -9.12 -6.33
CA ASN A 418 0.87 -10.10 -6.30
C ASN A 418 -0.34 -9.53 -5.53
N PRO A 419 -1.37 -9.03 -6.22
CA PRO A 419 -2.51 -8.44 -5.53
C PRO A 419 -3.29 -9.45 -4.70
N ASP A 420 -3.30 -10.73 -5.07
CA ASP A 420 -4.03 -11.80 -4.34
C ASP A 420 -3.28 -12.32 -3.10
N SER A 421 -2.05 -11.84 -2.89
CA SER A 421 -1.29 -12.04 -1.66
C SER A 421 -0.47 -10.79 -1.36
N PRO A 422 -1.14 -9.68 -0.99
CA PRO A 422 -0.53 -8.36 -0.87
C PRO A 422 0.21 -8.18 0.47
N THR A 423 0.16 -9.16 1.38
CA THR A 423 0.85 -9.06 2.66
C THR A 423 2.36 -9.04 2.46
N GLY A 424 3.02 -8.05 3.08
CA GLY A 424 4.47 -7.92 3.04
C GLY A 424 4.95 -6.50 3.25
N HIS A 425 6.27 -6.35 3.24
CA HIS A 425 6.92 -5.04 3.27
C HIS A 425 7.05 -4.45 1.87
N TYR A 426 6.79 -3.15 1.76
CA TYR A 426 6.86 -2.37 0.54
C TYR A 426 7.68 -1.11 0.75
N LYS A 427 8.70 -0.93 -0.09
CA LYS A 427 9.51 0.29 -0.17
C LYS A 427 9.46 0.83 -1.59
N LEU A 428 8.60 1.81 -1.80
CA LEU A 428 8.15 2.26 -3.12
C LEU A 428 8.62 3.69 -3.38
N ASP A 429 9.44 3.88 -4.40
CA ASP A 429 9.76 5.21 -4.94
C ASP A 429 8.59 5.71 -5.79
N LEU A 430 7.83 6.68 -5.29
CA LEU A 430 6.63 7.20 -5.96
C LEU A 430 6.96 7.95 -7.27
N GLY A 431 8.24 8.33 -7.48
CA GLY A 431 8.73 8.86 -8.74
C GLY A 431 8.82 7.81 -9.86
N ASN A 432 8.91 6.54 -9.50
CA ASN A 432 8.83 5.41 -10.43
C ASN A 432 7.35 5.03 -10.68
N PRO A 433 6.85 5.05 -11.93
CA PRO A 433 5.45 4.75 -12.21
C PRO A 433 4.96 3.35 -11.84
N ALA A 434 5.84 2.33 -11.88
CA ALA A 434 5.48 0.98 -11.46
C ALA A 434 5.32 0.90 -9.94
N ALA A 435 6.26 1.45 -9.17
CA ALA A 435 6.16 1.51 -7.72
C ALA A 435 4.97 2.38 -7.28
N ALA A 436 4.75 3.51 -7.94
CA ALA A 436 3.60 4.37 -7.67
C ALA A 436 2.26 3.73 -8.03
N TYR A 437 2.21 2.82 -9.01
CA TYR A 437 1.03 1.99 -9.26
C TYR A 437 0.81 1.00 -8.12
N VAL A 438 1.85 0.33 -7.63
CA VAL A 438 1.73 -0.60 -6.50
C VAL A 438 1.21 0.12 -5.25
N ALA A 439 1.72 1.33 -4.96
CA ALA A 439 1.21 2.15 -3.86
C ALA A 439 -0.28 2.47 -4.03
N GLN A 440 -0.70 2.85 -5.23
CA GLN A 440 -2.12 3.10 -5.53
C GLN A 440 -2.98 1.83 -5.39
N ALA A 441 -2.47 0.68 -5.83
CA ALA A 441 -3.16 -0.60 -5.68
C ALA A 441 -3.35 -0.96 -4.21
N LEU A 442 -2.31 -0.80 -3.38
CA LEU A 442 -2.38 -1.05 -1.94
C LEU A 442 -3.38 -0.11 -1.25
N ALA A 443 -3.42 1.18 -1.59
CA ALA A 443 -4.41 2.12 -1.06
C ALA A 443 -5.85 1.77 -1.45
N LEU A 444 -6.05 1.22 -2.66
CA LEU A 444 -7.36 0.76 -3.10
C LEU A 444 -7.80 -0.52 -2.38
N LEU A 445 -6.87 -1.46 -2.17
CA LEU A 445 -7.13 -2.68 -1.40
C LEU A 445 -7.43 -2.36 0.06
N ASP A 446 -6.66 -1.45 0.68
CA ASP A 446 -6.87 -1.00 2.05
C ASP A 446 -8.28 -0.43 2.25
N ARG A 447 -8.71 0.47 1.36
CA ARG A 447 -10.06 1.05 1.37
C ARG A 447 -11.14 -0.03 1.17
N TRP A 448 -10.89 -0.99 0.29
CA TRP A 448 -11.81 -2.09 0.02
C TRP A 448 -11.98 -3.00 1.26
N GLU A 449 -10.87 -3.46 1.83
CA GLU A 449 -10.86 -4.34 3.00
C GLU A 449 -11.41 -3.65 4.24
N SER A 450 -11.01 -2.40 4.50
CA SER A 450 -11.54 -1.57 5.59
C SER A 450 -13.05 -1.35 5.45
N GLY A 451 -13.53 -1.11 4.23
CA GLY A 451 -14.96 -0.97 3.95
C GLY A 451 -15.74 -2.27 4.20
N ILE A 452 -15.20 -3.43 3.83
CA ILE A 452 -15.82 -4.74 4.15
C ILE A 452 -15.86 -4.94 5.67
N ALA A 453 -14.75 -4.69 6.36
CA ALA A 453 -14.63 -4.88 7.79
C ALA A 453 -15.66 -4.03 8.56
N LYS A 454 -15.77 -2.74 8.23
CA LYS A 454 -16.77 -1.83 8.82
C LYS A 454 -18.21 -2.31 8.58
N ARG A 455 -18.54 -2.80 7.38
CA ARG A 455 -19.89 -3.34 7.06
C ARG A 455 -20.23 -4.64 7.77
N LYS A 456 -19.23 -5.49 8.02
CA LYS A 456 -19.39 -6.76 8.74
C LYS A 456 -19.32 -6.59 10.26
N GLU A 457 -19.10 -5.37 10.74
CA GLU A 457 -18.95 -5.05 12.17
C GLU A 457 -17.88 -5.92 12.86
N VAL A 458 -16.83 -6.29 12.12
CA VAL A 458 -15.72 -7.04 12.72
C VAL A 458 -14.92 -6.12 13.64
N PRO A 459 -14.33 -6.65 14.73
CA PRO A 459 -13.45 -5.87 15.58
C PRO A 459 -12.28 -5.28 14.80
N ASP A 460 -11.93 -4.04 15.15
CA ASP A 460 -10.75 -3.38 14.63
C ASP A 460 -9.49 -3.93 15.31
N ILE A 461 -8.53 -4.35 14.50
CA ILE A 461 -7.23 -4.92 14.90
C ILE A 461 -6.04 -4.18 14.26
N SER A 462 -6.31 -3.03 13.62
CA SER A 462 -5.31 -2.17 12.99
C SER A 462 -4.37 -1.53 14.02
N GLU A 463 -3.18 -1.13 13.59
CA GLU A 463 -2.16 -0.49 14.45
C GLU A 463 -2.71 0.75 15.17
N ASP A 464 -3.54 1.54 14.48
CA ASP A 464 -4.01 2.84 14.91
C ASP A 464 -5.50 2.88 15.31
N GLY A 465 -6.24 1.78 15.12
CA GLY A 465 -7.68 1.72 15.43
C GLY A 465 -8.56 2.44 14.40
N ASP A 466 -8.19 2.37 13.12
CA ASP A 466 -8.87 2.99 11.98
C ASP A 466 -9.35 1.99 10.90
N TYR A 467 -9.25 0.68 11.18
CA TYR A 467 -9.47 -0.47 10.30
C TYR A 467 -8.44 -0.69 9.18
N SER A 468 -7.40 0.12 9.11
CA SER A 468 -6.39 0.04 8.05
C SER A 468 -5.63 -1.29 8.08
N CYS A 469 -5.39 -1.84 6.89
CA CYS A 469 -4.49 -2.96 6.65
C CYS A 469 -3.02 -2.51 6.57
N VAL A 470 -2.77 -1.20 6.51
CA VAL A 470 -1.43 -0.61 6.46
C VAL A 470 -0.92 -0.32 7.86
N ARG A 471 0.35 -0.70 8.11
CA ARG A 471 1.08 -0.39 9.35
C ARG A 471 2.53 -0.02 9.06
N ASN A 472 3.23 0.49 10.07
CA ASN A 472 4.63 0.94 9.96
C ASN A 472 4.86 1.98 8.85
N CYS A 473 3.81 2.72 8.46
CA CYS A 473 3.83 3.56 7.28
C CYS A 473 4.66 4.83 7.48
N ARG A 474 5.62 5.05 6.57
CA ARG A 474 6.51 6.21 6.52
C ARG A 474 6.54 6.79 5.11
N TYR A 475 6.46 8.11 5.01
CA TYR A 475 6.63 8.85 3.77
C TYR A 475 7.76 9.86 3.93
N ALA A 476 8.70 9.89 2.98
CA ALA A 476 9.92 10.70 3.06
C ALA A 476 10.66 10.50 4.39
N HIS A 477 10.73 9.24 4.86
CA HIS A 477 11.31 8.82 6.14
C HIS A 477 10.62 9.36 7.41
N GLN A 478 9.42 9.94 7.29
CA GLN A 478 8.63 10.45 8.42
C GLN A 478 7.31 9.70 8.56
N SER A 479 6.76 9.60 9.77
CA SER A 479 5.43 9.01 10.00
C SER A 479 4.34 9.85 9.34
N LEU A 480 3.29 9.23 8.80
CA LEU A 480 2.14 9.96 8.24
C LEU A 480 1.49 10.94 9.23
N ARG A 481 1.54 10.64 10.54
CA ARG A 481 1.02 11.52 11.59
C ARG A 481 1.75 12.88 11.64
N SER A 482 3.03 12.94 11.26
CA SER A 482 3.75 14.24 11.19
C SER A 482 3.24 15.13 10.07
N TRP A 483 2.51 14.57 9.11
CA TRP A 483 1.87 15.27 8.00
C TRP A 483 0.40 15.62 8.27
N GLY A 484 -0.11 15.35 9.49
CA GLY A 484 -1.50 15.66 9.87
C GLY A 484 -2.56 14.74 9.27
N LEU A 485 -2.15 13.64 8.62
CA LEU A 485 -3.05 12.62 8.07
C LEU A 485 -3.47 11.65 9.17
N GLN A 486 -4.76 11.31 9.21
CA GLN A 486 -5.32 10.40 10.21
C GLN A 486 -5.31 8.93 9.76
N SER A 487 -5.46 8.67 8.45
CA SER A 487 -5.49 7.31 7.90
C SER A 487 -4.89 7.25 6.49
N PHE A 488 -4.51 6.04 6.06
CA PHE A 488 -3.90 5.81 4.75
C PHE A 488 -4.92 5.91 3.61
N ASP A 489 -6.17 5.51 3.86
CA ASP A 489 -7.26 5.50 2.87
C ASP A 489 -7.72 6.92 2.45
N GLU A 490 -7.50 7.93 3.29
CA GLU A 490 -7.75 9.34 3.01
C GLU A 490 -6.60 10.02 2.26
N TRP A 491 -5.43 9.38 2.21
CA TRP A 491 -4.22 10.00 1.70
C TRP A 491 -4.18 10.04 0.16
N VAL A 492 -4.02 11.24 -0.40
CA VAL A 492 -3.65 11.40 -1.81
C VAL A 492 -2.16 11.14 -1.95
N LEU A 493 -1.82 9.97 -2.49
CA LEU A 493 -0.44 9.55 -2.70
C LEU A 493 0.36 10.61 -3.49
N PRO A 494 1.50 11.08 -2.94
CA PRO A 494 2.40 12.01 -3.61
C PRO A 494 3.03 11.43 -4.89
N GLU A 495 3.64 12.30 -5.69
CA GLU A 495 4.27 11.90 -6.97
C GLU A 495 5.77 11.58 -6.85
N LYS A 496 6.38 11.79 -5.69
CA LYS A 496 7.82 11.65 -5.45
C LYS A 496 8.06 11.13 -4.04
N GLU A 497 9.32 10.91 -3.71
CA GLU A 497 9.80 10.37 -2.44
C GLU A 497 9.47 8.89 -2.21
N ILE A 498 10.07 8.34 -1.16
CA ILE A 498 9.93 6.95 -0.76
C ILE A 498 8.72 6.82 0.18
N LEU A 499 7.81 5.92 -0.18
CA LEU A 499 6.78 5.36 0.69
C LEU A 499 7.24 3.99 1.18
N GLU A 500 7.33 3.81 2.49
CA GLU A 500 7.74 2.57 3.15
C GLU A 500 6.62 2.13 4.10
N LEU A 501 6.12 0.90 3.96
CA LEU A 501 5.01 0.38 4.78
C LEU A 501 5.00 -1.15 4.82
N ASP A 502 4.32 -1.73 5.81
CA ASP A 502 3.87 -3.12 5.77
C ASP A 502 2.36 -3.14 5.48
N TYR A 503 1.95 -4.04 4.59
CA TYR A 503 0.54 -4.32 4.31
C TYR A 503 0.18 -5.67 4.91
N VAL A 504 -0.96 -5.75 5.62
CA VAL A 504 -1.45 -6.97 6.27
C VAL A 504 -2.93 -7.14 5.99
N THR A 505 -3.27 -8.09 5.11
CA THR A 505 -4.68 -8.37 4.75
C THR A 505 -5.51 -8.91 5.91
N HIS A 506 -6.82 -8.62 5.85
CA HIS A 506 -7.84 -9.20 6.72
C HIS A 506 -8.26 -10.62 6.33
N LEU A 507 -7.89 -11.09 5.14
CA LEU A 507 -8.26 -12.43 4.67
C LEU A 507 -7.50 -13.53 5.41
N ARG A 508 -8.17 -14.68 5.55
CA ARG A 508 -7.61 -15.94 6.03
C ARG A 508 -7.92 -17.05 5.02
N PRO A 509 -7.02 -18.04 4.85
CA PRO A 509 -7.32 -19.21 4.06
C PRO A 509 -8.48 -20.00 4.70
N ASP A 510 -9.21 -20.74 3.89
CA ASP A 510 -10.22 -21.67 4.39
C ASP A 510 -9.53 -22.78 5.20
N CYS A 511 -10.04 -23.07 6.40
CA CYS A 511 -9.54 -24.15 7.25
C CYS A 511 -9.73 -25.54 6.61
N HIS A 512 -10.56 -25.66 5.57
CA HIS A 512 -10.70 -26.86 4.75
C HIS A 512 -10.02 -26.73 3.37
N GLY A 513 -9.20 -25.69 3.18
CA GLY A 513 -8.46 -25.47 1.92
C GLY A 513 -7.52 -26.63 1.61
N GLU A 514 -7.38 -26.95 0.32
CA GLU A 514 -6.46 -28.00 -0.12
C GLU A 514 -5.02 -27.62 0.20
N VAL A 515 -4.42 -28.36 1.13
CA VAL A 515 -3.01 -28.24 1.51
C VAL A 515 -2.13 -28.78 0.39
N MET A 516 -0.97 -28.14 0.17
CA MET A 516 0.02 -28.65 -0.78
C MET A 516 0.41 -30.10 -0.41
N PRO A 517 0.23 -31.08 -1.32
CA PRO A 517 0.58 -32.47 -1.03
C PRO A 517 2.06 -32.60 -0.68
N GLY A 518 2.40 -33.45 0.30
CA GLY A 518 3.77 -33.61 0.80
C GLY A 518 4.81 -33.84 -0.29
N ALA A 519 4.52 -34.69 -1.28
CA ALA A 519 5.43 -34.94 -2.40
C ALA A 519 5.68 -33.70 -3.28
N THR A 520 4.66 -32.86 -3.49
CA THR A 520 4.79 -31.59 -4.22
C THR A 520 5.59 -30.59 -3.41
N PHE A 521 5.35 -30.53 -2.09
CA PHE A 521 6.08 -29.66 -1.17
C PHE A 521 7.57 -30.03 -1.10
N THR A 522 7.91 -31.31 -1.02
CA THR A 522 9.31 -31.77 -1.07
C THR A 522 9.99 -31.34 -2.36
N ARG A 523 9.32 -31.50 -3.53
CA ARG A 523 9.86 -31.03 -4.82
C ARG A 523 10.06 -29.51 -4.84
N PHE A 524 9.11 -28.76 -4.28
CA PHE A 524 9.22 -27.31 -4.16
C PHE A 524 10.46 -26.90 -3.35
N LEU A 525 10.67 -27.51 -2.18
CA LEU A 525 11.88 -27.28 -1.37
C LEU A 525 13.16 -27.68 -2.10
N THR A 526 13.18 -28.82 -2.80
CA THR A 526 14.35 -29.23 -3.60
C THR A 526 14.68 -28.20 -4.68
N ILE A 527 13.68 -27.67 -5.39
CA ILE A 527 13.87 -26.63 -6.40
C ILE A 527 14.42 -25.35 -5.76
N LEU A 528 13.88 -24.93 -4.61
CA LEU A 528 14.39 -23.75 -3.88
C LEU A 528 15.86 -23.93 -3.48
N GLN A 529 16.23 -25.11 -2.96
CA GLN A 529 17.59 -25.41 -2.54
C GLN A 529 18.58 -25.51 -3.70
N GLN A 530 18.12 -25.95 -4.88
CA GLN A 530 18.95 -26.08 -6.09
C GLN A 530 18.99 -24.79 -6.94
N ALA A 531 18.15 -23.80 -6.64
CA ALA A 531 18.07 -22.58 -7.43
C ALA A 531 19.35 -21.75 -7.28
N GLU A 532 19.90 -21.29 -8.40
CA GLU A 532 21.09 -20.42 -8.43
C GLU A 532 20.82 -18.99 -7.94
N CYS A 533 19.54 -18.62 -7.75
CA CYS A 533 19.15 -17.30 -7.29
C CYS A 533 19.21 -17.15 -5.77
N ASP A 534 19.51 -15.93 -5.31
CA ASP A 534 19.62 -15.61 -3.89
C ASP A 534 18.30 -15.73 -3.12
N GLY A 535 18.39 -15.87 -1.79
CA GLY A 535 17.22 -16.00 -0.90
C GLY A 535 16.16 -14.91 -1.09
N PRO A 536 16.51 -13.61 -1.17
CA PRO A 536 15.53 -12.55 -1.44
C PRO A 536 14.79 -12.72 -2.77
N THR A 537 15.46 -13.21 -3.83
CA THR A 537 14.81 -13.49 -5.12
C THR A 537 13.89 -14.70 -5.02
N GLN A 538 14.31 -15.75 -4.32
CA GLN A 538 13.47 -16.92 -4.05
C GLN A 538 12.16 -16.53 -3.37
N ILE A 539 12.22 -15.71 -2.32
CA ILE A 539 11.03 -15.23 -1.58
C ILE A 539 10.12 -14.39 -2.49
N LYS A 540 10.68 -13.52 -3.34
CA LYS A 540 9.89 -12.74 -4.32
C LYS A 540 9.15 -13.63 -5.32
N VAL A 541 9.76 -14.73 -5.76
CA VAL A 541 9.11 -15.70 -6.64
C VAL A 541 8.01 -16.46 -5.87
N THR A 542 8.28 -16.88 -4.64
CA THR A 542 7.29 -17.51 -3.76
C THR A 542 6.10 -16.58 -3.53
N ARG A 543 6.32 -15.28 -3.28
CA ARG A 543 5.26 -14.27 -3.14
C ARG A 543 4.34 -14.24 -4.35
N ASN A 544 4.88 -14.30 -5.57
CA ASN A 544 4.06 -14.31 -6.80
C ASN A 544 3.16 -15.55 -6.95
N LEU A 545 3.50 -16.65 -6.27
CA LEU A 545 2.75 -17.91 -6.31
C LEU A 545 1.94 -18.18 -5.04
N ALA A 546 2.08 -17.33 -4.01
CA ALA A 546 1.55 -17.58 -2.67
C ALA A 546 0.04 -17.86 -2.65
N HIS A 547 -0.77 -17.24 -3.52
CA HIS A 547 -2.21 -17.49 -3.60
C HIS A 547 -2.59 -18.89 -4.11
N TYR A 548 -1.65 -19.67 -4.67
CA TYR A 548 -1.87 -21.08 -5.04
C TYR A 548 -1.34 -22.06 -3.99
N ILE A 549 -0.81 -21.55 -2.88
CA ILE A 549 -0.10 -22.35 -1.87
C ILE A 549 -0.89 -22.27 -0.57
N ASN A 550 -1.22 -23.43 -0.01
CA ASN A 550 -1.67 -23.58 1.37
C ASN A 550 -0.71 -24.56 2.07
N LEU A 551 -0.34 -24.24 3.31
CA LEU A 551 0.67 -24.96 4.07
C LEU A 551 0.10 -25.37 5.43
N THR A 552 0.57 -26.50 5.96
CA THR A 552 0.45 -26.77 7.40
C THR A 552 1.56 -26.05 8.18
N SER A 553 1.41 -25.98 9.49
CA SER A 553 2.40 -25.39 10.40
C SER A 553 3.71 -26.18 10.39
N VAL A 554 3.63 -27.50 10.14
CA VAL A 554 4.81 -28.37 9.92
C VAL A 554 5.51 -28.03 8.60
N GLN A 555 4.75 -27.87 7.51
CA GLN A 555 5.34 -27.45 6.22
C GLN A 555 5.94 -26.04 6.31
N MET A 556 5.30 -25.13 7.04
CA MET A 556 5.85 -23.81 7.32
C MET A 556 7.19 -23.90 8.04
N ARG A 557 7.27 -24.71 9.11
CA ARG A 557 8.53 -24.96 9.85
C ARG A 557 9.64 -25.46 8.92
N GLN A 558 9.34 -26.36 7.98
CA GLN A 558 10.30 -26.88 7.01
C GLN A 558 10.71 -25.83 5.97
N LEU A 559 9.77 -25.01 5.49
CA LEU A 559 10.05 -23.91 4.56
C LEU A 559 11.00 -22.88 5.16
N LEU A 560 10.77 -22.49 6.42
CA LEU A 560 11.66 -21.57 7.13
C LEU A 560 13.07 -22.16 7.30
N GLY A 561 13.19 -23.48 7.47
CA GLY A 561 14.48 -24.19 7.53
C GLY A 561 15.28 -24.15 6.22
N ALA A 562 14.70 -23.71 5.09
CA ALA A 562 15.44 -23.51 3.84
C ALA A 562 16.23 -22.18 3.83
N TYR A 563 15.99 -21.28 4.78
CA TYR A 563 16.58 -19.94 4.81
C TYR A 563 17.55 -19.76 5.98
N ARG A 564 18.78 -19.37 5.66
CA ARG A 564 19.89 -19.24 6.61
C ARG A 564 19.69 -18.15 7.66
N THR A 565 19.34 -16.94 7.23
CA THR A 565 19.29 -15.77 8.12
C THR A 565 17.88 -15.54 8.66
N SER A 566 17.80 -14.94 9.84
CA SER A 566 16.53 -14.62 10.50
C SER A 566 15.68 -13.67 9.66
N GLU A 567 16.29 -12.70 8.97
CA GLU A 567 15.59 -11.75 8.11
C GLU A 567 14.94 -12.44 6.90
N LEU A 568 15.62 -13.46 6.33
CA LEU A 568 15.04 -14.26 5.25
C LEU A 568 13.88 -15.14 5.76
N ARG A 569 14.01 -15.72 6.96
CA ARG A 569 12.91 -16.48 7.60
C ARG A 569 11.72 -15.56 7.88
N GLU A 570 11.96 -14.37 8.42
CA GLU A 570 10.94 -13.36 8.68
C GLU A 570 10.19 -12.98 7.39
N GLU A 571 10.91 -12.61 6.32
CA GLU A 571 10.29 -12.29 5.02
C GLU A 571 9.51 -13.45 4.42
N ALA A 572 10.02 -14.69 4.54
CA ALA A 572 9.34 -15.89 4.08
C ALA A 572 8.05 -16.13 4.87
N LEU A 573 8.09 -16.03 6.20
CA LEU A 573 6.94 -16.18 7.07
C LEU A 573 5.90 -15.09 6.77
N VAL A 574 6.27 -13.81 6.80
CA VAL A 574 5.33 -12.71 6.51
C VAL A 574 4.63 -12.89 5.15
N THR A 575 5.38 -13.31 4.15
CA THR A 575 4.86 -13.56 2.79
C THR A 575 3.85 -14.70 2.72
N THR A 576 4.00 -15.72 3.58
CA THR A 576 3.22 -16.97 3.51
C THR A 576 2.35 -17.23 4.74
N PHE A 577 2.32 -16.32 5.71
CA PHE A 577 1.61 -16.47 6.98
C PHE A 577 0.11 -16.72 6.77
N PHE A 578 -0.54 -15.96 5.90
CA PHE A 578 -1.95 -16.14 5.54
C PHE A 578 -2.19 -17.28 4.53
N ARG A 579 -1.29 -18.26 4.51
CA ARG A 579 -1.42 -19.54 3.78
C ARG A 579 -1.39 -20.75 4.70
N ILE A 580 -1.20 -20.53 6.00
CA ILE A 580 -1.21 -21.59 7.01
C ILE A 580 -2.65 -21.99 7.28
N VAL A 581 -3.03 -23.25 7.09
CA VAL A 581 -4.43 -23.70 7.30
C VAL A 581 -4.74 -24.14 8.73
N ASP A 582 -3.72 -24.49 9.50
CA ASP A 582 -3.80 -25.06 10.84
C ASP A 582 -3.14 -24.13 11.88
N ILE A 583 -3.43 -22.83 11.81
CA ILE A 583 -2.77 -21.78 12.61
C ILE A 583 -2.79 -22.03 14.13
N HIS A 584 -3.71 -22.85 14.64
CA HIS A 584 -3.73 -23.29 16.03
C HIS A 584 -2.44 -24.00 16.49
N ASN A 585 -1.61 -24.44 15.53
CA ASN A 585 -0.30 -25.06 15.73
C ASN A 585 0.87 -24.09 15.48
N GLU A 586 0.66 -22.77 15.57
CA GLU A 586 1.67 -21.75 15.24
C GLU A 586 3.04 -21.94 15.93
N LYS A 587 3.04 -22.46 17.17
CA LYS A 587 4.26 -22.71 17.94
C LYS A 587 5.20 -23.70 17.26
N VAL A 588 4.68 -24.61 16.42
CA VAL A 588 5.48 -25.61 15.70
C VAL A 588 6.54 -24.97 14.82
N PHE A 589 6.21 -23.85 14.15
CA PHE A 589 7.17 -23.12 13.31
C PHE A 589 7.83 -21.95 14.03
N ARG A 590 7.27 -21.47 15.14
CA ARG A 590 7.85 -20.37 15.94
C ARG A 590 9.23 -20.71 16.49
N VAL A 591 9.53 -21.98 16.74
CA VAL A 591 10.85 -22.44 17.21
C VAL A 591 12.01 -22.13 16.26
N ARG A 592 11.72 -21.66 15.03
CA ARG A 592 12.72 -21.18 14.07
C ARG A 592 13.26 -19.77 14.40
N TYR A 593 12.76 -19.18 15.48
CA TYR A 593 13.19 -17.90 16.03
C TYR A 593 13.61 -18.14 17.47
N GLU A 594 14.90 -17.92 17.75
CA GLU A 594 15.51 -18.19 19.06
C GLU A 594 15.48 -16.94 19.94
N GLU A 595 15.58 -15.76 19.33
CA GLU A 595 15.59 -14.49 20.06
C GLU A 595 14.19 -13.87 20.14
N GLN A 596 13.87 -13.28 21.29
CA GLN A 596 12.63 -12.55 21.47
C GLN A 596 12.53 -11.33 20.51
N SER A 597 13.66 -10.73 20.16
CA SER A 597 13.77 -9.62 19.20
C SER A 597 13.21 -9.98 17.82
N GLU A 598 13.46 -11.20 17.34
CA GLU A 598 12.97 -11.72 16.05
C GLU A 598 11.43 -11.87 16.06
N LEU A 599 10.88 -12.35 17.17
CA LEU A 599 9.44 -12.50 17.36
C LEU A 599 8.74 -11.16 17.50
N ASP A 600 9.36 -10.20 18.18
CA ASP A 600 8.86 -8.84 18.28
C ASP A 600 8.87 -8.16 16.91
N SER A 601 9.90 -8.39 16.08
CA SER A 601 9.93 -7.94 14.67
C SER A 601 8.73 -8.48 13.88
N LEU A 602 8.44 -9.78 13.98
CA LEU A 602 7.27 -10.40 13.34
C LEU A 602 5.95 -9.76 13.80
N ARG A 603 5.79 -9.49 15.11
CA ARG A 603 4.60 -8.83 15.66
C ARG A 603 4.46 -7.40 15.18
N GLN A 604 5.57 -6.67 15.09
CA GLN A 604 5.57 -5.31 14.52
C GLN A 604 5.13 -5.32 13.06
N ARG A 605 5.48 -6.35 12.28
CA ARG A 605 5.14 -6.43 10.86
C ARG A 605 3.76 -7.00 10.55
N LEU A 606 3.35 -8.07 11.25
CA LEU A 606 2.04 -8.73 11.06
C LEU A 606 0.92 -8.10 11.91
N GLY A 607 1.27 -7.48 13.03
CA GLY A 607 0.37 -6.95 14.03
C GLY A 607 0.21 -7.84 15.25
N TYR A 608 0.03 -7.19 16.40
CA TYR A 608 0.02 -7.87 17.70
C TYR A 608 -1.24 -8.68 17.97
N CYS A 609 -2.37 -8.30 17.36
CA CYS A 609 -3.60 -9.11 17.38
C CYS A 609 -3.57 -10.19 16.29
N THR A 610 -2.93 -9.94 15.14
CA THR A 610 -2.85 -10.92 14.04
C THR A 610 -1.92 -12.08 14.35
N PHE A 611 -0.75 -11.78 14.91
CA PHE A 611 0.26 -12.74 15.36
C PHE A 611 0.19 -12.91 16.89
N PHE A 612 -1.05 -12.98 17.40
CA PHE A 612 -1.34 -13.27 18.80
C PHE A 612 -1.45 -14.78 19.00
N THR A 613 -0.85 -15.29 20.08
CA THR A 613 -0.81 -16.72 20.37
C THR A 613 -2.08 -17.21 21.07
N TYR A 614 -3.20 -17.20 20.35
CA TYR A 614 -4.53 -17.41 20.93
C TYR A 614 -4.70 -18.79 21.57
N ILE A 615 -4.18 -19.84 20.92
CA ILE A 615 -4.39 -21.22 21.33
C ILE A 615 -3.33 -21.64 22.34
N GLN A 616 -2.08 -21.22 22.13
CA GLN A 616 -0.92 -21.61 22.94
C GLN A 616 -0.17 -20.37 23.47
N PRO A 617 -0.76 -19.53 24.34
CA PRO A 617 -0.15 -18.31 24.86
C PRO A 617 0.99 -18.52 25.87
N GLU A 618 1.18 -19.74 26.37
CA GLU A 618 2.13 -20.03 27.44
C GLU A 618 3.59 -19.94 26.97
N GLN A 619 4.54 -19.82 27.90
CA GLN A 619 6.00 -19.79 27.64
C GLN A 619 6.47 -18.60 26.77
N VAL A 620 5.67 -17.54 26.70
CA VAL A 620 6.02 -16.32 25.97
C VAL A 620 5.99 -15.12 26.89
N THR A 621 6.98 -14.26 26.74
CA THR A 621 7.04 -12.95 27.38
C THR A 621 6.71 -11.87 26.37
N TYR A 622 5.96 -10.86 26.81
CA TYR A 622 5.45 -9.79 25.97
C TYR A 622 5.81 -8.43 26.55
N ASP A 623 6.10 -7.49 25.65
CA ASP A 623 6.19 -6.06 25.91
C ASP A 623 5.17 -5.37 25.00
N PHE A 624 4.14 -4.75 25.58
CA PHE A 624 3.09 -4.04 24.85
C PHE A 624 3.16 -2.54 25.12
N ASP A 625 3.43 -1.77 24.06
CA ASP A 625 3.34 -0.32 24.05
C ASP A 625 1.88 0.13 23.95
N PHE A 626 1.37 0.70 25.03
CA PHE A 626 0.01 1.17 25.12
C PHE A 626 -0.26 2.43 24.28
N ALA A 627 0.75 3.07 23.68
CA ALA A 627 0.51 4.10 22.67
C ALA A 627 -0.14 3.52 21.39
N LYS A 628 0.17 2.26 21.05
CA LYS A 628 -0.35 1.56 19.86
C LYS A 628 -1.67 0.87 20.16
N TYR A 629 -2.65 1.01 19.26
CA TYR A 629 -4.01 0.52 19.51
C TYR A 629 -4.08 -1.00 19.56
N ASP A 630 -3.49 -1.69 18.58
CA ASP A 630 -3.47 -3.15 18.50
C ASP A 630 -2.72 -3.82 19.65
N GLN A 631 -1.65 -3.19 20.15
CA GLN A 631 -0.88 -3.67 21.30
C GLN A 631 -1.68 -3.57 22.61
N ARG A 632 -2.36 -2.43 22.84
CA ARG A 632 -3.31 -2.33 23.97
C ARG A 632 -4.42 -3.37 23.85
N LEU A 633 -4.92 -3.60 22.64
CA LEU A 633 -5.99 -4.57 22.42
C LEU A 633 -5.51 -5.98 22.71
N ALA A 634 -4.32 -6.36 22.24
CA ALA A 634 -3.68 -7.63 22.58
C ALA A 634 -3.51 -7.81 24.10
N ALA A 635 -3.05 -6.78 24.81
CA ALA A 635 -2.98 -6.79 26.28
C ALA A 635 -4.36 -7.03 26.94
N ASN A 636 -5.41 -6.35 26.44
CA ASN A 636 -6.77 -6.54 26.93
C ASN A 636 -7.29 -7.96 26.69
N LEU A 637 -6.93 -8.59 25.56
CA LEU A 637 -7.26 -10.00 25.28
C LEU A 637 -6.63 -10.93 26.32
N PHE A 638 -5.38 -10.69 26.73
CA PHE A 638 -4.75 -11.43 27.82
C PHE A 638 -5.43 -11.24 29.16
N PHE A 639 -5.87 -10.02 29.50
CA PHE A 639 -6.65 -9.78 30.72
C PHE A 639 -7.99 -10.53 30.69
N GLY A 640 -8.67 -10.54 29.54
CA GLY A 640 -9.89 -11.32 29.33
C GLY A 640 -9.64 -12.82 29.52
N LEU A 641 -8.56 -13.34 28.94
CA LEU A 641 -8.19 -14.75 29.06
C LEU A 641 -7.84 -15.12 30.51
N ALA A 642 -7.02 -14.32 31.19
CA ALA A 642 -6.64 -14.53 32.59
C ALA A 642 -7.86 -14.48 33.54
N ASN A 643 -8.86 -13.65 33.26
CA ASN A 643 -10.09 -13.61 34.05
C ASN A 643 -10.95 -14.87 33.88
N ALA A 644 -10.87 -15.56 32.74
CA ALA A 644 -11.63 -16.77 32.45
C ALA A 644 -10.88 -18.08 32.83
N GLU A 645 -9.55 -18.03 32.82
CA GLU A 645 -8.65 -19.12 33.22
C GLU A 645 -8.28 -18.94 34.71
N LYS A 646 -7.14 -18.29 35.01
CA LYS A 646 -6.77 -17.83 36.36
C LYS A 646 -6.03 -16.49 36.25
N ARG A 647 -6.29 -15.54 37.16
CA ARG A 647 -5.67 -14.20 37.07
C ARG A 647 -4.15 -14.22 37.29
N ASP A 648 -3.67 -15.17 38.09
CA ASP A 648 -2.25 -15.39 38.39
C ASP A 648 -1.48 -16.00 37.21
N ASN A 649 -2.17 -16.32 36.11
CA ASN A 649 -1.55 -16.69 34.83
C ASN A 649 -0.69 -15.57 34.26
N ILE A 650 -1.02 -14.31 34.58
CA ILE A 650 -0.18 -13.15 34.28
C ILE A 650 0.84 -13.00 35.40
N SER A 651 2.10 -13.24 35.07
CA SER A 651 3.22 -13.24 36.02
C SER A 651 4.40 -12.42 35.48
N ASN A 652 5.42 -12.20 36.32
CA ASN A 652 6.62 -11.42 35.96
C ASN A 652 6.31 -10.04 35.35
N PHE A 653 5.20 -9.41 35.77
CA PHE A 653 4.73 -8.18 35.14
C PHE A 653 5.37 -6.92 35.70
N ARG A 654 5.51 -5.90 34.86
CA ARG A 654 5.87 -4.52 35.23
C ARG A 654 5.27 -3.54 34.23
N TYR A 655 5.00 -2.32 34.67
CA TYR A 655 4.49 -1.25 33.82
C TYR A 655 5.46 -0.07 33.83
N THR A 656 6.04 0.24 32.67
CA THR A 656 6.95 1.37 32.48
C THR A 656 6.13 2.56 31.97
N LEU A 657 6.08 3.63 32.77
CA LEU A 657 5.43 4.88 32.43
C LEU A 657 6.16 5.60 31.27
N PRO A 658 5.51 6.55 30.59
CA PRO A 658 6.12 7.31 29.47
C PRO A 658 7.39 8.08 29.85
N ASP A 659 7.53 8.43 31.13
CA ASP A 659 8.72 9.11 31.69
C ASP A 659 9.88 8.14 32.00
N GLY A 660 9.70 6.84 31.77
CA GLY A 660 10.66 5.77 32.06
C GLY A 660 10.56 5.18 33.48
N THR A 661 9.66 5.68 34.32
CA THR A 661 9.46 5.17 35.69
C THR A 661 8.83 3.77 35.64
N VAL A 662 9.43 2.80 36.34
CA VAL A 662 8.92 1.42 36.39
C VAL A 662 8.03 1.23 37.62
N ASP A 663 6.74 1.01 37.39
CA ASP A 663 5.77 0.55 38.38
C ASP A 663 5.74 -0.99 38.39
N LYS A 664 6.08 -1.59 39.53
CA LYS A 664 6.06 -3.04 39.71
C LYS A 664 4.65 -3.61 39.91
N LEU A 665 3.65 -2.75 40.06
CA LEU A 665 2.25 -3.13 40.31
C LEU A 665 2.15 -4.07 41.52
N GLU A 666 2.66 -3.65 42.69
CA GLU A 666 2.74 -4.50 43.90
C GLU A 666 1.38 -5.06 44.35
N GLN A 667 0.27 -4.39 44.01
CA GLN A 667 -1.09 -4.85 44.28
C GLN A 667 -1.69 -5.73 43.16
N GLY A 668 -0.86 -6.13 42.19
CA GLY A 668 -1.27 -6.84 40.99
C GLY A 668 -1.76 -5.93 39.86
N VAL A 669 -2.05 -6.53 38.71
CA VAL A 669 -2.57 -5.80 37.54
C VAL A 669 -3.94 -5.18 37.84
N PRO A 670 -4.15 -3.87 37.64
CA PRO A 670 -5.39 -3.18 37.98
C PRO A 670 -6.64 -3.79 37.32
N ARG A 671 -7.71 -4.00 38.11
CA ARG A 671 -9.02 -4.51 37.63
C ARG A 671 -9.70 -3.57 36.64
N SER A 672 -9.39 -2.28 36.68
CA SER A 672 -9.92 -1.32 35.70
C SER A 672 -9.43 -1.61 34.28
N TRP A 673 -8.25 -2.22 34.11
CA TRP A 673 -7.67 -2.52 32.79
C TRP A 673 -8.39 -3.66 32.06
N ASP A 674 -9.26 -4.42 32.76
CA ASP A 674 -10.16 -5.38 32.14
C ASP A 674 -11.10 -4.68 31.13
N GLN A 675 -11.40 -3.38 31.33
CA GLN A 675 -12.15 -2.54 30.40
C GLN A 675 -11.19 -1.79 29.48
N PHE A 676 -11.20 -2.08 28.18
CA PHE A 676 -10.32 -1.46 27.20
C PHE A 676 -10.29 0.09 27.26
N ALA A 677 -11.44 0.73 27.45
CA ALA A 677 -11.55 2.19 27.54
C ALA A 677 -10.88 2.81 28.79
N ARG A 678 -10.59 2.02 29.82
CA ARG A 678 -9.96 2.44 31.07
C ARG A 678 -8.47 2.06 31.15
N MET A 679 -7.94 1.38 30.14
CA MET A 679 -6.51 1.12 30.05
C MET A 679 -5.74 2.43 29.82
N PRO A 680 -4.49 2.52 30.29
CA PRO A 680 -3.62 3.63 29.93
C PRO A 680 -3.44 3.71 28.41
N LYS A 681 -3.20 4.91 27.88
CA LYS A 681 -3.04 5.18 26.44
C LYS A 681 -1.59 5.35 26.00
N GLU A 682 -0.65 5.12 26.91
CA GLU A 682 0.78 5.31 26.76
C GLU A 682 1.50 4.45 27.82
N GLY A 683 2.81 4.25 27.68
CA GLY A 683 3.60 3.37 28.56
C GLY A 683 3.71 1.93 28.04
N VAL A 684 4.64 1.17 28.59
CA VAL A 684 4.95 -0.21 28.15
C VAL A 684 4.62 -1.20 29.26
N PHE A 685 3.77 -2.19 28.97
CA PHE A 685 3.42 -3.26 29.89
C PHE A 685 4.15 -4.56 29.52
N HIS A 686 5.00 -5.00 30.42
CA HIS A 686 5.76 -6.25 30.34
C HIS A 686 5.08 -7.34 31.16
N PHE A 687 4.99 -8.57 30.67
CA PHE A 687 4.54 -9.74 31.45
C PHE A 687 4.83 -11.07 30.75
N THR A 688 4.73 -12.17 31.51
CA THR A 688 4.73 -13.55 31.01
C THR A 688 3.37 -14.20 31.26
N TYR A 689 2.84 -14.92 30.28
CA TYR A 689 1.62 -15.71 30.43
C TYR A 689 1.95 -17.19 30.68
N LYS A 690 1.34 -17.77 31.72
CA LYS A 690 1.42 -19.21 32.04
C LYS A 690 0.01 -19.73 32.32
N CYS A 691 -0.29 -20.96 31.95
CA CYS A 691 -1.57 -21.58 32.29
C CYS A 691 -1.39 -23.08 32.47
N SER A 692 -1.97 -23.64 33.53
CA SER A 692 -2.05 -25.09 33.68
C SER A 692 -2.99 -25.68 32.60
N PRO A 693 -2.80 -26.94 32.18
CA PRO A 693 -3.72 -27.61 31.27
C PRO A 693 -5.17 -27.66 31.79
N GLN A 694 -5.40 -27.79 33.10
CA GLN A 694 -6.76 -27.91 33.66
C GLN A 694 -7.53 -26.58 33.67
N ASP A 695 -6.82 -25.46 33.79
CA ASP A 695 -7.45 -24.13 33.82
C ASP A 695 -7.77 -23.60 32.42
N ARG A 696 -7.31 -24.28 31.38
CA ARG A 696 -7.43 -23.86 29.99
C ARG A 696 -8.89 -23.74 29.56
N ARG A 697 -9.22 -22.59 28.97
CA ARG A 697 -10.55 -22.36 28.35
C ARG A 697 -10.46 -22.46 26.84
N PHE A 698 -10.26 -23.67 26.31
CA PHE A 698 -10.05 -23.88 24.87
C PHE A 698 -11.18 -23.31 23.98
N ALA A 699 -12.44 -23.45 24.38
CA ALA A 699 -13.57 -22.87 23.65
C ALA A 699 -13.50 -21.32 23.57
N LEU A 700 -13.09 -20.67 24.67
CA LEU A 700 -12.86 -19.23 24.69
C LEU A 700 -11.69 -18.85 23.78
N ARG A 701 -10.55 -19.55 23.88
CA ARG A 701 -9.38 -19.33 23.01
C ARG A 701 -9.74 -19.42 21.52
N LYS A 702 -10.52 -20.43 21.12
CA LYS A 702 -11.06 -20.54 19.75
C LYS A 702 -11.96 -19.36 19.36
N SER A 703 -12.85 -18.92 20.25
CA SER A 703 -13.71 -17.76 19.97
C SER A 703 -12.91 -16.46 19.79
N LEU A 704 -11.87 -16.24 20.59
CA LEU A 704 -11.00 -15.07 20.48
C LEU A 704 -10.18 -15.12 19.18
N LEU A 705 -9.65 -16.28 18.82
CA LEU A 705 -8.96 -16.51 17.55
C LEU A 705 -9.86 -16.23 16.33
N PHE A 706 -11.13 -16.63 16.40
CA PHE A 706 -12.11 -16.33 15.35
C PHE A 706 -12.46 -14.84 15.30
N GLN A 707 -12.74 -14.23 16.45
CA GLN A 707 -13.23 -12.85 16.53
C GLN A 707 -12.13 -11.81 16.21
N TYR A 708 -10.92 -12.00 16.73
CA TYR A 708 -9.81 -11.04 16.61
C TYR A 708 -8.72 -11.53 15.66
N GLY A 709 -8.39 -12.82 15.67
CA GLY A 709 -7.46 -13.40 14.71
C GLY A 709 -8.06 -13.62 13.31
N LYS A 710 -9.40 -13.59 13.19
CA LYS A 710 -10.19 -13.84 11.97
C LYS A 710 -10.09 -15.28 11.43
N TRP A 711 -9.51 -16.18 12.21
CA TRP A 711 -9.27 -17.57 11.81
C TRP A 711 -10.39 -18.49 12.25
N LYS A 712 -10.95 -19.27 11.32
CA LYS A 712 -11.88 -20.34 11.67
C LYS A 712 -11.09 -21.59 12.04
N VAL A 713 -11.39 -22.17 13.20
CA VAL A 713 -10.73 -23.38 13.70
C VAL A 713 -11.80 -24.39 14.15
N ASP A 714 -11.84 -25.52 13.47
CA ASP A 714 -12.80 -26.61 13.71
C ASP A 714 -12.09 -27.90 14.12
N VAL A 715 -11.29 -27.80 15.18
CA VAL A 715 -10.58 -28.96 15.79
C VAL A 715 -10.94 -29.10 17.25
N ALA A 716 -10.84 -30.34 17.74
CA ALA A 716 -10.91 -30.66 19.16
C ALA A 716 -9.59 -30.32 19.87
N GLU A 717 -9.62 -30.15 21.20
CA GLU A 717 -8.43 -29.76 21.96
C GLU A 717 -7.30 -30.79 21.88
N GLY A 718 -7.65 -32.09 21.84
CA GLY A 718 -6.68 -33.18 21.70
C GLY A 718 -6.08 -33.33 20.30
N GLU A 719 -6.59 -32.61 19.30
CA GLU A 719 -6.03 -32.57 17.94
C GLU A 719 -5.01 -31.43 17.76
N VAL A 720 -4.89 -30.54 18.76
CA VAL A 720 -3.89 -29.47 18.77
C VAL A 720 -2.52 -30.08 19.04
N ASN A 721 -1.54 -29.72 18.21
CA ASN A 721 -0.14 -30.02 18.48
C ASN A 721 0.36 -29.04 19.54
N TRP A 722 0.15 -29.40 20.81
CA TRP A 722 0.72 -28.67 21.94
C TRP A 722 2.24 -28.72 21.85
N TRP A 723 2.86 -27.55 21.83
CA TRP A 723 4.26 -27.40 21.49
C TRP A 723 4.92 -26.37 22.40
N ALA A 724 6.20 -26.56 22.70
CA ALA A 724 7.01 -25.59 23.42
C ALA A 724 8.43 -25.64 22.87
N ALA A 725 9.08 -24.48 22.73
CA ALA A 725 10.46 -24.44 22.26
C ALA A 725 11.42 -24.81 23.39
N ALA A 726 12.47 -25.55 23.10
CA ALA A 726 13.45 -26.06 24.06
C ALA A 726 14.21 -24.88 24.62
N ALA A 727 14.49 -23.87 23.78
CA ALA A 727 15.05 -22.59 24.20
C ALA A 727 14.18 -21.82 25.21
N GLU A 728 12.88 -22.10 25.30
CA GLU A 728 11.97 -21.49 26.30
C GLU A 728 11.98 -22.25 27.65
N ALA A 729 12.57 -23.44 27.72
CA ALA A 729 12.73 -24.19 28.95
C ALA A 729 14.02 -23.80 29.69
N PRO A 730 14.01 -23.72 31.04
CA PRO A 730 15.24 -23.64 31.83
C PRO A 730 16.17 -24.83 31.54
N GLU A 731 17.48 -24.60 31.57
CA GLU A 731 18.51 -25.62 31.30
C GLU A 731 18.32 -26.87 32.18
N ASP A 732 18.07 -26.68 33.48
CA ASP A 732 17.79 -27.76 34.42
C ASP A 732 16.59 -28.63 34.01
N VAL A 733 15.57 -28.03 33.38
CA VAL A 733 14.35 -28.74 32.93
C VAL A 733 14.66 -29.57 31.67
N LEU A 734 15.48 -29.06 30.76
CA LEU A 734 15.93 -29.81 29.58
C LEU A 734 16.84 -30.98 29.97
N GLU A 735 17.80 -30.77 30.86
CA GLU A 735 18.64 -31.86 31.39
C GLU A 735 17.80 -32.97 32.02
N PHE A 736 16.77 -32.58 32.79
CA PHE A 736 15.83 -33.51 33.40
C PHE A 736 15.02 -34.27 32.34
N LEU A 737 14.53 -33.57 31.33
CA LEU A 737 13.77 -34.15 30.22
C LEU A 737 14.60 -35.18 29.44
N PHE A 738 15.85 -34.85 29.08
CA PHE A 738 16.73 -35.76 28.34
C PHE A 738 17.07 -37.01 29.16
N TRP A 739 17.43 -36.83 30.43
CA TRP A 739 17.66 -37.96 31.34
C TRP A 739 16.41 -38.85 31.47
N MET A 740 15.24 -38.23 31.62
CA MET A 740 13.97 -38.94 31.74
C MET A 740 13.66 -39.75 30.48
N ARG A 741 13.80 -39.18 29.29
CA ARG A 741 13.51 -39.86 28.01
C ARG A 741 14.56 -40.90 27.62
N ALA A 742 15.78 -40.81 28.15
CA ALA A 742 16.78 -41.87 28.02
C ALA A 742 16.41 -43.11 28.86
N LYS A 743 15.79 -42.91 30.02
CA LYS A 743 15.50 -43.97 31.00
C LYS A 743 14.10 -44.59 30.86
N PHE A 744 13.11 -43.78 30.49
CA PHE A 744 11.71 -44.19 30.39
C PHE A 744 11.23 -44.14 28.94
N GLN A 745 10.29 -45.02 28.59
CA GLN A 745 9.75 -45.08 27.23
C GLN A 745 8.90 -43.84 26.90
N ASP A 746 8.18 -43.32 27.89
CA ASP A 746 7.31 -42.16 27.76
C ASP A 746 7.23 -41.41 29.11
N THR A 747 6.71 -40.17 29.05
CA THR A 747 6.61 -39.28 30.21
C THR A 747 5.56 -39.76 31.22
N GLN A 748 4.58 -40.55 30.76
CA GLN A 748 3.58 -41.15 31.64
C GLN A 748 4.21 -42.18 32.59
N LYS A 749 5.03 -43.10 32.09
CA LYS A 749 5.75 -44.08 32.90
C LYS A 749 6.75 -43.42 33.84
N ALA A 750 7.34 -42.30 33.43
CA ALA A 750 8.18 -41.51 34.30
C ALA A 750 7.35 -40.96 35.48
N PHE A 751 6.20 -40.33 35.23
CA PHE A 751 5.32 -39.85 36.29
C PHE A 751 4.90 -40.97 37.26
N GLU A 752 4.46 -42.11 36.74
CA GLU A 752 4.07 -43.28 37.55
C GLU A 752 5.24 -43.79 38.42
N ALA A 753 6.48 -43.68 37.95
CA ALA A 753 7.67 -44.03 38.73
C ALA A 753 8.03 -43.01 39.82
N PHE A 754 7.67 -41.72 39.63
CA PHE A 754 7.86 -40.67 40.64
C PHE A 754 6.74 -40.66 41.69
N ASP A 755 5.49 -40.93 41.29
CA ASP A 755 4.30 -41.02 42.18
C ASP A 755 4.33 -42.30 43.04
N GLY A 756 4.93 -43.39 42.53
CA GLY A 756 5.12 -44.64 43.26
C GLY A 756 3.84 -45.50 43.36
N SER A 757 3.94 -46.67 43.99
CA SER A 757 2.85 -47.65 44.05
C SER A 757 1.68 -47.26 44.97
N ASP A 758 1.91 -46.34 45.91
CA ASP A 758 0.91 -45.78 46.82
C ASP A 758 0.54 -44.32 46.46
N GLY A 759 0.91 -43.89 45.24
CA GLY A 759 0.72 -42.52 44.74
C GLY A 759 -0.74 -42.10 44.63
N ASN A 760 -1.01 -40.81 44.81
CA ASN A 760 -2.35 -40.23 44.75
C ASN A 760 -2.64 -39.51 43.41
N GLY A 761 -1.72 -39.61 42.44
CA GLY A 761 -1.81 -38.91 41.15
C GLY A 761 -1.40 -37.44 41.20
N LEU A 762 -0.83 -36.96 42.32
CA LEU A 762 -0.34 -35.60 42.54
C LEU A 762 1.05 -35.67 43.17
N LEU A 763 2.04 -35.11 42.48
CA LEU A 763 3.42 -35.17 42.93
C LEU A 763 3.78 -33.96 43.80
N GLY A 764 4.07 -34.18 45.08
CA GLY A 764 4.62 -33.15 45.96
C GLY A 764 6.12 -32.94 45.77
N LEU A 765 6.65 -31.78 46.20
CA LEU A 765 8.10 -31.48 46.11
C LEU A 765 8.97 -32.55 46.80
N ARG A 766 8.54 -33.08 47.94
CA ARG A 766 9.29 -34.13 48.66
C ARG A 766 9.32 -35.45 47.89
N GLU A 767 8.20 -35.84 47.27
CA GLU A 767 8.11 -37.05 46.45
C GLU A 767 8.98 -36.91 45.20
N PHE A 768 9.00 -35.73 44.57
CA PHE A 768 9.92 -35.44 43.47
C PHE A 768 11.39 -35.58 43.89
N GLU A 769 11.81 -34.96 45.02
CA GLU A 769 13.17 -35.07 45.54
C GLU A 769 13.56 -36.52 45.91
N GLU A 770 12.63 -37.29 46.46
CA GLU A 770 12.85 -38.70 46.81
C GLU A 770 12.94 -39.58 45.56
N GLY A 771 12.06 -39.36 44.58
CA GLY A 771 12.09 -40.03 43.28
C GLY A 771 13.41 -39.79 42.54
N MET A 772 13.93 -38.55 42.54
CA MET A 772 15.23 -38.23 41.94
C MET A 772 16.38 -39.05 42.55
N LYS A 773 16.35 -39.26 43.88
CA LYS A 773 17.34 -40.08 44.59
C LYS A 773 17.16 -41.57 44.32
N GLN A 774 15.93 -42.09 44.38
CA GLN A 774 15.62 -43.50 44.15
C GLN A 774 15.96 -43.94 42.72
N LEU A 775 15.68 -43.07 41.74
CA LEU A 775 15.99 -43.27 40.34
C LEU A 775 17.48 -43.05 40.02
N LYS A 776 18.30 -42.68 41.01
CA LYS A 776 19.75 -42.48 40.91
C LYS A 776 20.15 -41.49 39.80
N CYS A 777 19.41 -40.38 39.65
CA CYS A 777 19.80 -39.32 38.72
C CYS A 777 21.11 -38.68 39.19
N GLN A 778 22.19 -38.81 38.42
CA GLN A 778 23.49 -38.25 38.77
C GLN A 778 23.79 -36.88 38.13
N LYS A 779 22.99 -36.45 37.14
CA LYS A 779 23.20 -35.20 36.37
C LYS A 779 23.25 -33.93 37.23
N PHE A 780 22.45 -33.86 38.29
CA PHE A 780 22.32 -32.66 39.13
C PHE A 780 23.25 -32.63 40.37
N ARG A 781 24.19 -33.57 40.50
CA ARG A 781 25.04 -33.69 41.70
C ARG A 781 25.95 -32.47 41.88
N GLY A 782 25.85 -31.81 43.01
CA GLY A 782 26.68 -30.65 43.34
C GLY A 782 26.23 -29.92 44.59
N ARG A 783 26.82 -28.74 44.86
CA ARG A 783 26.44 -27.89 46.01
C ARG A 783 25.02 -27.32 45.89
N ASP A 784 24.52 -27.18 44.67
CA ASP A 784 23.22 -26.54 44.37
C ASP A 784 22.13 -27.55 43.96
N GLU A 785 22.36 -28.86 44.14
CA GLU A 785 21.47 -29.96 43.73
C GLU A 785 20.00 -29.74 44.14
N LYS A 786 19.75 -29.42 45.41
CA LYS A 786 18.39 -29.15 45.91
C LYS A 786 17.74 -27.91 45.28
N GLN A 787 18.52 -26.88 44.98
CA GLN A 787 18.01 -25.66 44.37
C GLN A 787 17.57 -25.93 42.93
N ARG A 788 18.37 -26.69 42.17
CA ARG A 788 18.04 -27.13 40.81
C ARG A 788 16.77 -27.99 40.78
N TRP A 789 16.64 -28.96 41.69
CA TRP A 789 15.40 -29.77 41.81
C TRP A 789 14.17 -28.92 42.13
N THR A 790 14.32 -27.95 43.04
CA THR A 790 13.23 -27.03 43.37
C THR A 790 12.85 -26.15 42.18
N ALA A 791 13.82 -25.72 41.37
CA ALA A 791 13.57 -24.94 40.16
C ALA A 791 12.79 -25.76 39.11
N ILE A 792 13.19 -27.02 38.89
CA ILE A 792 12.45 -27.95 38.00
C ILE A 792 11.02 -28.15 38.51
N PHE A 793 10.84 -28.43 39.80
CA PHE A 793 9.51 -28.64 40.38
C PHE A 793 8.61 -27.40 40.21
N ARG A 794 9.13 -26.19 40.48
CA ARG A 794 8.38 -24.94 40.30
C ARG A 794 8.00 -24.67 38.85
N PHE A 795 8.80 -25.14 37.91
CA PHE A 795 8.47 -25.06 36.48
C PHE A 795 7.32 -26.03 36.12
N LEU A 796 7.36 -27.24 36.69
CA LEU A 796 6.32 -28.25 36.51
C LEU A 796 5.01 -27.95 37.26
N ASP A 797 5.01 -27.01 38.21
CA ASP A 797 3.84 -26.53 38.95
C ASP A 797 3.41 -25.13 38.47
N PRO A 798 2.85 -24.99 37.24
CA PRO A 798 2.42 -23.69 36.74
C PRO A 798 1.25 -23.11 37.56
N SER A 799 0.40 -23.98 38.14
CA SER A 799 -0.74 -23.62 38.98
C SER A 799 -0.31 -23.02 40.33
N GLY A 800 0.88 -23.36 40.82
CA GLY A 800 1.44 -22.85 42.07
C GLY A 800 0.75 -23.43 43.30
N GLU A 801 0.09 -24.59 43.15
CA GLU A 801 -0.66 -25.25 44.22
C GLU A 801 0.25 -26.06 45.15
N GLY A 802 1.54 -26.17 44.81
CA GLY A 802 2.55 -26.90 45.58
C GLY A 802 2.56 -28.41 45.31
N GLN A 803 1.79 -28.86 44.33
CA GLN A 803 1.70 -30.24 43.84
C GLN A 803 1.62 -30.21 42.31
N VAL A 804 2.27 -31.18 41.66
CA VAL A 804 2.28 -31.32 40.20
C VAL A 804 1.34 -32.45 39.81
N SER A 805 0.28 -32.13 39.09
CA SER A 805 -0.64 -33.12 38.53
C SER A 805 -0.02 -33.90 37.36
N LYS A 806 -0.61 -35.05 37.02
CA LYS A 806 -0.18 -35.83 35.85
C LYS A 806 -0.17 -35.00 34.57
N ASP A 807 -1.21 -34.22 34.30
CA ASP A 807 -1.29 -33.42 33.08
C ASP A 807 -0.25 -32.29 33.04
N GLU A 808 0.06 -31.68 34.20
CA GLU A 808 1.13 -30.69 34.31
C GLU A 808 2.50 -31.34 34.06
N PHE A 809 2.77 -32.52 34.61
CA PHE A 809 4.01 -33.24 34.35
C PHE A 809 4.15 -33.66 32.87
N LEU A 810 3.06 -34.08 32.23
CA LEU A 810 3.03 -34.44 30.81
C LEU A 810 3.27 -33.25 29.87
N THR A 811 3.24 -32.00 30.34
CA THR A 811 3.64 -30.84 29.52
C THR A 811 5.09 -30.90 29.06
N LEU A 812 5.93 -31.72 29.71
CA LEU A 812 7.28 -32.03 29.25
C LEU A 812 7.30 -32.68 27.86
N ASP A 813 6.24 -33.40 27.47
CA ASP A 813 6.12 -33.96 26.12
C ASP A 813 6.08 -32.87 25.04
N ASN A 814 5.63 -31.66 25.36
CA ASN A 814 5.58 -30.55 24.41
C ASN A 814 7.00 -30.09 23.99
N PHE A 815 7.94 -30.08 24.94
CA PHE A 815 9.36 -29.80 24.67
C PHE A 815 10.04 -30.98 23.98
N TRP A 816 9.70 -32.21 24.39
CA TRP A 816 10.24 -33.40 23.75
C TRP A 816 9.82 -33.53 22.28
N ALA A 817 8.57 -33.21 21.96
CA ALA A 817 8.05 -33.24 20.60
C ALA A 817 8.90 -32.37 19.65
N GLU A 818 9.37 -31.22 20.13
CA GLU A 818 10.28 -30.38 19.36
C GLU A 818 11.65 -31.02 19.16
N VAL A 819 12.28 -31.53 20.21
CA VAL A 819 13.61 -32.17 20.14
C VAL A 819 13.55 -33.36 19.18
N GLU A 820 12.56 -34.22 19.35
CA GLU A 820 12.31 -35.38 18.48
C GLU A 820 12.10 -34.95 17.02
N PHE A 821 11.26 -33.95 16.76
CA PHE A 821 11.00 -33.49 15.40
C PHE A 821 12.24 -32.83 14.78
N SER A 822 13.01 -32.10 15.56
CA SER A 822 14.27 -31.48 15.14
C SER A 822 15.31 -32.53 14.71
N ILE A 823 15.42 -33.62 15.48
CA ILE A 823 16.27 -34.77 15.12
C ILE A 823 15.79 -35.41 13.80
N LYS A 824 14.48 -35.59 13.62
CA LYS A 824 13.91 -36.14 12.38
C LYS A 824 14.19 -35.24 11.17
N GLU A 825 14.05 -33.92 11.32
CA GLU A 825 14.37 -32.95 10.27
C GLU A 825 15.87 -32.98 9.90
N PHE A 826 16.75 -33.04 10.91
CA PHE A 826 18.18 -33.18 10.72
C PHE A 826 18.54 -34.47 9.96
N LEU A 827 17.95 -35.59 10.35
CA LEU A 827 18.17 -36.87 9.68
C LEU A 827 17.60 -36.88 8.26
N ASP A 828 16.43 -36.29 8.00
CA ASP A 828 15.86 -36.20 6.65
C ASP A 828 16.70 -35.30 5.73
N TRP A 829 17.18 -34.16 6.24
CA TRP A 829 18.15 -33.31 5.54
C TRP A 829 19.45 -34.07 5.24
N SER A 830 19.98 -34.78 6.23
CA SER A 830 21.21 -35.57 6.09
C SER A 830 21.03 -36.70 5.08
N ASN A 831 19.91 -37.42 5.13
CA ASN A 831 19.58 -38.49 4.20
C ASN A 831 19.54 -38.01 2.75
N ARG A 832 19.05 -36.79 2.50
CA ARG A 832 19.04 -36.16 1.17
C ARG A 832 20.45 -35.83 0.66
N LYS A 833 21.39 -35.52 1.57
CA LYS A 833 22.73 -35.04 1.22
C LYS A 833 23.80 -36.14 1.23
N TYR A 834 23.78 -37.02 2.22
CA TYR A 834 24.80 -38.03 2.51
C TYR A 834 24.28 -39.47 2.43
N GLY A 835 22.97 -39.67 2.24
CA GLY A 835 22.33 -40.99 2.26
C GLY A 835 22.00 -41.47 3.68
N LYS A 836 21.43 -42.68 3.80
CA LYS A 836 20.90 -43.20 5.08
C LYS A 836 21.94 -43.73 6.07
N ASP A 837 23.21 -43.78 5.70
CA ASP A 837 24.26 -44.33 6.55
C ASP A 837 24.81 -43.28 7.54
N LEU A 838 24.56 -43.49 8.84
CA LEU A 838 25.06 -42.61 9.90
C LEU A 838 26.59 -42.56 9.98
N ARG A 839 27.30 -43.59 9.52
CA ARG A 839 28.76 -43.55 9.53
C ARG A 839 29.29 -42.54 8.52
N THR A 840 28.66 -42.46 7.35
CA THR A 840 28.94 -41.44 6.35
C THR A 840 28.65 -40.03 6.88
N LEU A 841 27.55 -39.85 7.62
CA LEU A 841 27.24 -38.58 8.28
C LEU A 841 28.28 -38.22 9.35
N TRP A 842 28.65 -39.15 10.24
CA TRP A 842 29.67 -38.91 11.26
C TRP A 842 30.98 -38.43 10.65
N ASN A 843 31.49 -39.15 9.65
CA ASN A 843 32.75 -38.78 8.98
C ASN A 843 32.66 -37.41 8.28
N ALA A 844 31.45 -36.94 7.95
CA ALA A 844 31.26 -35.62 7.36
C ALA A 844 31.17 -34.51 8.43
N LEU A 845 30.89 -34.85 9.69
CA LEU A 845 30.76 -33.93 10.80
C LEU A 845 32.02 -33.83 11.67
N ASP A 846 32.76 -34.93 11.82
CA ASP A 846 34.07 -35.06 12.47
C ASP A 846 35.16 -34.62 11.48
N GLU A 847 35.20 -33.32 11.15
CA GLU A 847 36.07 -32.78 10.07
C GLU A 847 37.56 -32.83 10.46
N ASP A 848 37.86 -32.79 11.75
CA ASP A 848 39.23 -32.85 12.27
C ASP A 848 39.73 -34.27 12.60
N GLU A 849 38.88 -35.29 12.40
CA GLU A 849 39.13 -36.71 12.71
C GLU A 849 39.58 -36.94 14.16
N SER A 850 39.19 -36.06 15.09
CA SER A 850 39.54 -36.16 16.50
C SER A 850 38.84 -37.33 17.20
N GLY A 851 37.76 -37.85 16.60
CA GLY A 851 36.97 -38.95 17.14
C GLY A 851 35.94 -38.51 18.19
N GLY A 852 35.72 -37.20 18.34
CA GLY A 852 34.66 -36.63 19.16
C GLY A 852 34.30 -35.23 18.71
N ILE A 853 33.00 -34.96 18.54
CA ILE A 853 32.52 -33.71 17.95
C ILE A 853 32.18 -32.72 19.06
N GLN A 854 32.94 -31.63 19.16
CA GLN A 854 32.68 -30.57 20.14
C GLN A 854 31.54 -29.66 19.69
N ARG A 855 30.89 -28.95 20.62
CA ARG A 855 29.74 -28.08 20.27
C ARG A 855 30.05 -27.04 19.19
N TYR A 856 31.19 -26.37 19.28
CA TYR A 856 31.58 -25.37 18.28
C TYR A 856 31.84 -26.00 16.91
N GLU A 857 32.37 -27.22 16.89
CA GLU A 857 32.64 -27.98 15.66
C GLU A 857 31.31 -28.40 15.02
N TRP A 858 30.40 -28.95 15.81
CA TRP A 858 29.03 -29.28 15.40
C TRP A 858 28.34 -28.09 14.73
N GLU A 859 28.28 -26.95 15.41
CA GLU A 859 27.61 -25.75 14.90
C GLU A 859 28.30 -25.21 13.64
N SER A 860 29.64 -25.17 13.62
CA SER A 860 30.45 -24.71 12.49
C SER A 860 30.26 -25.59 11.24
N VAL A 861 30.33 -26.91 11.41
CA VAL A 861 30.17 -27.84 10.29
C VAL A 861 28.75 -27.77 9.75
N LEU A 862 27.72 -27.76 10.62
CA LEU A 862 26.32 -27.64 10.20
C LEU A 862 26.03 -26.38 9.38
N ASP A 863 26.59 -25.24 9.78
CA ASP A 863 26.49 -23.99 9.00
C ASP A 863 27.18 -24.13 7.63
N LYS A 864 28.37 -24.73 7.58
CA LYS A 864 29.14 -24.98 6.34
C LYS A 864 28.43 -25.93 5.38
N VAL A 865 27.76 -26.95 5.90
CA VAL A 865 27.03 -27.94 5.10
C VAL A 865 25.60 -27.49 4.76
N GLY A 866 25.14 -26.37 5.30
CA GLY A 866 23.86 -25.75 4.97
C GLY A 866 22.65 -26.36 5.68
N TYR A 867 22.82 -26.78 6.94
CA TYR A 867 21.71 -27.09 7.84
C TYR A 867 21.47 -25.91 8.78
N PHE A 868 20.26 -25.32 8.72
CA PHE A 868 19.89 -24.12 9.48
C PHE A 868 18.75 -24.40 10.47
N GLY A 869 18.63 -25.66 10.92
CA GLY A 869 17.65 -26.03 11.94
C GLY A 869 18.19 -25.97 13.36
N PRO A 870 17.34 -26.16 14.39
CA PRO A 870 17.76 -26.11 15.79
C PRO A 870 18.76 -27.24 16.05
N SER A 871 20.04 -26.86 16.13
CA SER A 871 21.17 -27.77 16.27
C SER A 871 21.58 -27.96 17.73
N GLY A 872 21.36 -26.93 18.57
CA GLY A 872 21.66 -26.96 20.00
C GLY A 872 20.90 -28.05 20.76
N PRO A 873 19.55 -28.11 20.66
CA PRO A 873 18.79 -29.18 21.32
C PRO A 873 19.14 -30.59 20.83
N ILE A 874 19.55 -30.73 19.56
CA ILE A 874 20.04 -32.00 19.01
C ILE A 874 21.38 -32.36 19.66
N PHE A 875 22.31 -31.41 19.74
CA PHE A 875 23.61 -31.61 20.38
C PHE A 875 23.43 -32.04 21.84
N SER A 876 22.66 -31.28 22.62
CA SER A 876 22.43 -31.55 24.04
C SER A 876 21.71 -32.88 24.31
N TYR A 877 20.90 -33.36 23.36
CA TYR A 877 20.30 -34.70 23.49
C TYR A 877 21.30 -35.81 23.18
N VAL A 878 22.17 -35.61 22.19
CA VAL A 878 23.16 -36.62 21.78
C VAL A 878 24.30 -36.70 22.78
N ASP A 879 24.72 -35.57 23.37
CA ASP A 879 25.71 -35.45 24.45
C ASP A 879 25.15 -36.03 25.77
N GLU A 880 24.94 -37.34 25.82
CA GLU A 880 24.24 -38.03 26.92
C GLU A 880 24.93 -37.80 28.27
N ASP A 881 26.27 -37.71 28.28
CA ASP A 881 27.09 -37.53 29.48
C ASP A 881 27.35 -36.06 29.88
N ASP A 882 26.81 -35.09 29.13
CA ASP A 882 27.05 -33.64 29.27
C ASP A 882 28.55 -33.26 29.27
N GLY A 883 29.39 -34.07 28.63
CA GLY A 883 30.82 -33.86 28.50
C GLY A 883 31.20 -32.71 27.56
N GLY A 884 30.22 -32.16 26.83
CA GLY A 884 30.40 -31.09 25.85
C GLY A 884 31.05 -31.57 24.56
N THR A 885 31.19 -32.89 24.37
CA THR A 885 31.83 -33.53 23.22
C THR A 885 31.11 -34.83 22.90
N ILE A 886 30.49 -34.91 21.72
CA ILE A 886 29.77 -36.09 21.28
C ILE A 886 30.74 -37.18 20.83
N SER A 887 30.69 -38.35 21.44
CA SER A 887 31.39 -39.55 20.99
C SER A 887 30.61 -40.34 19.92
N TRP A 888 31.27 -41.25 19.20
CA TRP A 888 30.58 -42.13 18.24
C TRP A 888 29.48 -42.98 18.88
N ASN A 889 29.66 -43.41 20.13
CA ASN A 889 28.65 -44.23 20.83
C ASN A 889 27.39 -43.42 21.11
N GLU A 890 27.55 -42.18 21.53
CA GLU A 890 26.47 -41.21 21.72
C GLU A 890 25.79 -40.86 20.40
N PHE A 891 26.56 -40.65 19.34
CA PHE A 891 26.01 -40.39 18.01
C PHE A 891 25.10 -41.50 17.48
N GLN A 892 25.33 -42.75 17.90
CA GLN A 892 24.45 -43.87 17.56
C GLN A 892 23.04 -43.76 18.17
N LEU A 893 22.81 -42.89 19.17
CA LEU A 893 21.48 -42.60 19.70
C LEU A 893 20.53 -42.10 18.61
N LEU A 894 21.04 -41.44 17.57
CA LEU A 894 20.26 -40.99 16.41
C LEU A 894 19.60 -42.15 15.64
N ARG A 895 20.11 -43.39 15.75
CA ARG A 895 19.49 -44.58 15.13
C ARG A 895 18.06 -44.82 15.60
N ARG A 896 17.74 -44.44 16.85
CA ARG A 896 16.40 -44.58 17.42
C ARG A 896 15.34 -43.84 16.60
N PHE A 897 15.74 -42.81 15.85
CA PHE A 897 14.84 -42.00 15.04
C PHE A 897 14.86 -42.38 13.55
N GLN A 898 15.87 -43.11 13.07
CA GLN A 898 15.97 -43.53 11.66
C GLN A 898 14.84 -44.50 11.24
N GLU A 899 14.32 -45.31 12.16
CA GLU A 899 13.21 -46.24 11.86
C GLU A 899 11.87 -45.53 11.62
N SER A 900 11.77 -44.26 12.05
CA SER A 900 10.56 -43.44 11.96
C SER A 900 10.52 -42.48 10.76
N ILE A 901 11.56 -42.51 9.91
CA ILE A 901 11.79 -41.63 8.74
C ILE A 901 11.91 -42.47 7.47
#